data_AF-A0AAN7HXA3-F1
#
_entry.id   AF-A0AAN7HXA3-F1
#
_cell.length_a   1.000
_cell.length_b   1.000
_cell.length_c   1.000
_cell.angle_alpha   90.00
_cell.angle_beta   90.00
_cell.angle_gamma   90.00
#
_symmetry.space_group_name_H-M   'P 1'
#
loop_
_entity.id
_entity.type
_entity.pdbx_description
1 polymer ?
#
loop_
_entity_poly.entity_id
_entity_poly.type
_entity_poly.pdbx_seq_one_letter_code
_entity_poly.pdbx_strand_id
1 'polypeptide(L)'
;MNKELHSLVSKYKIACLQLEEIHAKIETVNSSEQAIANHLSASTSTSTSTQSSSQTPKDTDEKLNQIISKLKLDVDAVLSKRLAETKSTKSAVQSYIDNTVWSLFSRTELQNDTLLFNNDQKRIDDKKCLHKLISTLFALDQEQVENEEYKAQLHGWMIHIVTIYLRLGSKMEKHKILALLSTTSNIASWAMPLIHIQADKMSQADDFLDTVDAIFIQPKTWTWTEDDFLAVLDQLAIDFNYNKLVDSVDPDQQVSLETVLKFSQDLINKLMQAIHRSGEAMNSLVKRLAQTVIQISISLIDAIIEKGWECQDQVDAFMSQLIFGFYDLKETGGWFFLPNIPFKALSIDALWLVTVRMLQLKDASIPPGSLNEVLGDHLPNITRFQYQLHDNQMQGYFMLNCLTNMAACIPSGVDETSAINDPKSTVSACIVTVISYTLFTVAFVDKDLREDFYKDVRDSFGAICRCHPFVISLLFRWTAEHMAIMERMALYLFHSLKLDNWNILKDDLKLLHKLMSCASKTTSMTSQQKAQIQLAKYIIQHLNYGYKHGMVDPNVSKSQPWHSRKMPFLSYDTHEEIAFILLDVCQQFQPLPDTTHTNENKGAIELVGTVTTAVSTYLPIADQIQLLKSTYDHSTSNNNRSNGNTANDFIHWAWSVAAQLKLYDCPVSPRASDIENSITLPFLKLVLNSYNNVSSSHSALLVYISFALSATSRHFLRFESNGGWMKLLVVLKKGKPEAVIRIFSDMVPSFVYMHGDDFFNDESLSDFLKHMIELKTDPMLIKAAAKVHKTNGGSGIGLMIGSHVWHAHLIDSVSDLMDDQGKGFSYVDLVLHSWLKTVFRKADWMWHSGYVHIVDHLCKFAFVLYRHGMVYHMLAEEHKRMEATRVQQSASSPRLTRFIKNMVVSDGGPYASLLNGEWSMLKPAKGPGVEQNYHWFAFEVLVMETISEAPFREELCALVTKQLSTSLANDQEQQQQHQQQQKFSIDFASLYKLTSQKKPMDYLVIYRWVQHIMMMPVDHPLLPLYLQMFFSLYYLNIHDEVTLGFVCFHKKTDWTTKLRDYIASVQTYYGQKITTTTPALVANYDDNYSQEEQDNSGHRAVNAEVLQQFYYAMWLWLGNADLSNGLVDTIHHLPSHYNVHRLKLCYAKKVELDQPWHHTEDYWMDLVDTEQLEQDFLNFPWEGSEKFRTDGDAVTDAPAASSSVTTADDLISLSTTTRRLRLITDESTIEPLPPLVINTPSTSTSTSSIKKKMGLK
;
A
#
# COMPACT_ATOMS: atom_id res chain seq x y z
N MET A 1 19.91 29.10 -75.62
CA MET A 1 19.40 28.58 -74.33
C MET A 1 19.32 27.06 -74.26
N ASN A 2 18.21 26.40 -74.61
CA ASN A 2 18.04 24.95 -74.32
C ASN A 2 19.13 24.05 -74.97
N LYS A 3 19.40 24.24 -76.27
CA LYS A 3 20.49 23.52 -76.98
C LYS A 3 21.90 23.81 -76.46
N GLU A 4 22.09 24.97 -75.86
CA GLU A 4 23.41 25.47 -75.44
C GLU A 4 23.76 24.95 -74.05
N LEU A 5 22.84 25.05 -73.09
CA LEU A 5 22.98 24.42 -71.78
C LEU A 5 23.10 22.90 -71.92
N HIS A 6 22.25 22.27 -72.73
CA HIS A 6 22.34 20.84 -73.01
C HIS A 6 23.70 20.45 -73.62
N SER A 7 24.25 21.26 -74.53
CA SER A 7 25.57 21.00 -75.10
C SER A 7 26.69 21.15 -74.06
N LEU A 8 26.61 22.16 -73.19
CA LEU A 8 27.62 22.38 -72.15
C LEU A 8 27.58 21.29 -71.07
N VAL A 9 26.39 20.91 -70.61
CA VAL A 9 26.21 19.83 -69.62
C VAL A 9 26.57 18.47 -70.21
N SER A 10 26.26 18.21 -71.49
CA SER A 10 26.69 16.99 -72.19
C SER A 10 28.21 16.92 -72.35
N LYS A 11 28.90 18.03 -72.64
CA LYS A 11 30.36 18.09 -72.65
C LYS A 11 30.96 17.82 -71.27
N TYR A 12 30.34 18.34 -70.22
CA TYR A 12 30.73 18.05 -68.84
C TYR A 12 30.53 16.56 -68.48
N LYS A 13 29.38 15.98 -68.85
CA LYS A 13 29.09 14.54 -68.71
C LYS A 13 30.15 13.67 -69.39
N ILE A 14 30.53 13.99 -70.62
CA ILE A 14 31.58 13.28 -71.36
C ILE A 14 32.94 13.42 -70.66
N ALA A 15 33.27 14.61 -70.16
CA ALA A 15 34.52 14.84 -69.44
C ALA A 15 34.60 14.01 -68.13
N CYS A 16 33.50 13.95 -67.36
CA CYS A 16 33.40 13.13 -66.15
C CYS A 16 33.56 11.62 -66.44
N LEU A 17 32.87 11.10 -67.45
CA LEU A 17 33.00 9.68 -67.84
C LEU A 17 34.42 9.33 -68.31
N GLN A 18 35.06 10.23 -69.05
CA GLN A 18 36.45 10.05 -69.47
C GLN A 18 37.42 10.11 -68.29
N LEU A 19 37.13 10.94 -67.28
CA LEU A 19 37.92 11.01 -66.05
C LEU A 19 37.78 9.73 -65.23
N GLU A 20 36.57 9.20 -65.08
CA GLU A 20 36.29 7.95 -64.39
C GLU A 20 36.94 6.74 -65.09
N GLU A 21 36.86 6.67 -66.43
CA GLU A 21 37.55 5.64 -67.22
C GLU A 21 39.07 5.68 -67.01
N ILE A 22 39.65 6.88 -66.85
CA ILE A 22 41.08 7.04 -66.58
C ILE A 22 41.41 6.66 -65.13
N HIS A 23 40.56 7.00 -64.17
CA HIS A 23 40.71 6.55 -62.78
C HIS A 23 40.65 5.02 -62.68
N ALA A 24 39.69 4.37 -63.34
CA ALA A 24 39.62 2.91 -63.41
C ALA A 24 40.87 2.30 -64.07
N LYS A 25 41.35 2.92 -65.16
CA LYS A 25 42.60 2.50 -65.82
C LYS A 25 43.82 2.68 -64.91
N ILE A 26 43.89 3.76 -64.14
CA ILE A 26 44.95 3.98 -63.12
C ILE A 26 44.91 2.86 -62.08
N GLU A 27 43.72 2.48 -61.61
CA GLU A 27 43.55 1.40 -60.64
C GLU A 27 43.96 0.04 -61.22
N THR A 28 43.68 -0.22 -62.50
CA THR A 28 44.19 -1.42 -63.21
C THR A 28 45.72 -1.39 -63.40
N VAL A 29 46.31 -0.21 -63.62
CA VAL A 29 47.77 -0.05 -63.75
C VAL A 29 48.45 -0.26 -62.38
N ASN A 30 47.88 0.31 -61.31
CA ASN A 30 48.39 0.15 -59.95
C ASN A 30 48.24 -1.30 -59.45
N SER A 31 47.13 -1.97 -59.73
CA SER A 31 46.95 -3.40 -59.40
C SER A 31 47.86 -4.32 -60.24
N SER A 32 48.10 -4.00 -61.51
CA SER A 32 49.07 -4.71 -62.35
C SER A 32 50.50 -4.50 -61.88
N GLU A 33 50.86 -3.30 -61.41
CA GLU A 33 52.14 -3.01 -60.77
C GLU A 33 52.30 -3.83 -59.48
N GLN A 34 51.27 -3.90 -58.65
CA GLN A 34 51.27 -4.69 -57.42
C GLN A 34 51.40 -6.20 -57.73
N ALA A 35 50.80 -6.68 -58.81
CA ALA A 35 50.98 -8.05 -59.30
C ALA A 35 52.41 -8.31 -59.81
N ILE A 36 53.01 -7.37 -60.53
CA ILE A 36 54.40 -7.46 -61.02
C ILE A 36 55.41 -7.39 -59.86
N ALA A 37 55.21 -6.49 -58.89
CA ALA A 37 56.01 -6.40 -57.68
C ALA A 37 55.93 -7.69 -56.84
N ASN A 38 54.74 -8.28 -56.73
CA ASN A 38 54.55 -9.58 -56.08
C ASN A 38 55.29 -10.71 -56.82
N HIS A 39 55.27 -10.73 -58.16
CA HIS A 39 56.00 -11.72 -58.96
C HIS A 39 57.54 -11.58 -58.85
N LEU A 40 58.06 -10.35 -58.77
CA LEU A 40 59.48 -10.06 -58.56
C LEU A 40 59.94 -10.40 -57.12
N SER A 41 59.08 -10.21 -56.12
CA SER A 41 59.33 -10.61 -54.73
C SER A 41 59.29 -12.13 -54.50
N ALA A 42 58.44 -12.86 -55.24
CA ALA A 42 58.39 -14.33 -55.21
C ALA A 42 59.62 -14.98 -55.87
N SER A 43 60.21 -14.29 -56.87
CA SER A 43 61.42 -14.74 -57.58
C SER A 43 62.71 -14.57 -56.76
N THR A 44 62.69 -13.76 -55.70
CA THR A 44 63.85 -13.51 -54.81
C THR A 44 63.93 -14.47 -53.62
N SER A 45 62.92 -15.34 -53.40
CA SER A 45 62.86 -16.27 -52.27
C SER A 45 63.25 -17.73 -52.56
N THR A 46 63.58 -18.10 -53.80
CA THR A 46 63.97 -19.49 -54.14
C THR A 46 65.10 -19.57 -55.16
N SER A 47 66.36 -19.60 -54.71
CA SER A 47 67.41 -20.44 -55.33
C SER A 47 68.76 -20.31 -54.61
N THR A 48 69.03 -21.24 -53.69
CA THR A 48 70.39 -21.69 -53.40
C THR A 48 70.85 -22.67 -54.49
N SER A 49 72.09 -22.49 -54.94
CA SER A 49 73.00 -23.46 -55.60
C SER A 49 73.15 -23.46 -57.12
N THR A 50 74.43 -23.43 -57.50
CA THR A 50 75.12 -23.81 -58.74
C THR A 50 75.36 -22.78 -59.85
N GLN A 51 76.65 -22.68 -60.18
CA GLN A 51 77.34 -21.78 -61.09
C GLN A 51 77.00 -22.05 -62.55
N SER A 52 76.77 -21.01 -63.36
CA SER A 52 77.49 -20.73 -64.62
C SER A 52 76.74 -19.71 -65.50
N SER A 53 77.53 -18.90 -66.21
CA SER A 53 77.15 -17.96 -67.27
C SER A 53 76.55 -16.60 -66.85
N SER A 54 77.29 -15.59 -67.29
CA SER A 54 77.11 -14.15 -67.14
C SER A 54 76.04 -13.59 -68.08
N GLN A 55 74.96 -13.03 -67.53
CA GLN A 55 74.21 -11.88 -68.06
C GLN A 55 73.32 -11.31 -66.94
N THR A 56 73.37 -9.99 -66.77
CA THR A 56 72.89 -9.21 -65.61
C THR A 56 71.35 -9.19 -65.45
N PRO A 57 70.77 -9.68 -64.34
CA PRO A 57 69.34 -9.54 -64.03
C PRO A 57 68.94 -8.10 -63.63
N LYS A 58 69.92 -7.24 -63.31
CA LYS A 58 69.67 -5.85 -62.88
C LYS A 58 69.24 -4.93 -64.02
N ASP A 59 69.70 -5.17 -65.26
CA ASP A 59 69.40 -4.27 -66.39
C ASP A 59 67.95 -4.39 -66.90
N THR A 60 67.31 -5.56 -66.72
CA THR A 60 65.90 -5.77 -67.12
C THR A 60 64.92 -5.15 -66.14
N ASP A 61 65.22 -5.24 -64.83
CA ASP A 61 64.40 -4.64 -63.77
C ASP A 61 64.48 -3.11 -63.79
N GLU A 62 65.67 -2.56 -64.08
CA GLU A 62 65.86 -1.11 -64.18
C GLU A 62 65.14 -0.52 -65.41
N LYS A 63 65.11 -1.26 -66.53
CA LYS A 63 64.30 -0.90 -67.72
C LYS A 63 62.80 -1.00 -67.46
N LEU A 64 62.34 -2.03 -66.76
CA LEU A 64 60.93 -2.19 -66.40
C LEU A 64 60.47 -1.07 -65.47
N ASN A 65 61.27 -0.73 -64.46
CA ASN A 65 61.02 0.40 -63.55
C ASN A 65 61.05 1.76 -64.28
N GLN A 66 61.94 1.94 -65.26
CA GLN A 66 61.94 3.12 -66.13
C GLN A 66 60.68 3.19 -67.02
N ILE A 67 60.18 2.07 -67.52
CA ILE A 67 58.93 2.02 -68.30
C ILE A 67 57.71 2.31 -67.40
N ILE A 68 57.65 1.74 -66.19
CA ILE A 68 56.57 1.98 -65.23
C ILE A 68 56.57 3.44 -64.76
N SER A 69 57.73 4.01 -64.42
CA SER A 69 57.83 5.43 -64.03
C SER A 69 57.49 6.38 -65.17
N LYS A 70 57.86 6.05 -66.41
CA LYS A 70 57.45 6.82 -67.59
C LYS A 70 55.94 6.71 -67.85
N LEU A 71 55.38 5.50 -67.74
CA LEU A 71 53.94 5.27 -67.86
C LEU A 71 53.18 6.03 -66.76
N LYS A 72 53.69 6.08 -65.53
CA LYS A 72 53.11 6.88 -64.43
C LYS A 72 53.12 8.36 -64.75
N LEU A 73 54.25 8.91 -65.21
CA LEU A 73 54.31 10.33 -65.62
C LEU A 73 53.35 10.64 -66.78
N ASP A 74 53.23 9.73 -67.75
CA ASP A 74 52.31 9.88 -68.88
C ASP A 74 50.85 9.78 -68.43
N VAL A 75 50.53 8.86 -67.53
CA VAL A 75 49.20 8.67 -66.93
C VAL A 75 48.83 9.85 -66.02
N ASP A 76 49.75 10.35 -65.20
CA ASP A 76 49.57 11.53 -64.35
C ASP A 76 49.40 12.80 -65.18
N ALA A 77 50.10 12.92 -66.31
CA ALA A 77 49.93 14.02 -67.25
C ALA A 77 48.54 13.96 -67.92
N VAL A 78 48.09 12.77 -68.33
CA VAL A 78 46.76 12.56 -68.91
C VAL A 78 45.66 12.80 -67.87
N LEU A 79 45.84 12.32 -66.65
CA LEU A 79 44.94 12.56 -65.52
C LEU A 79 44.84 14.05 -65.21
N SER A 80 45.98 14.74 -65.06
CA SER A 80 46.02 16.19 -64.79
C SER A 80 45.34 17.00 -65.89
N LYS A 81 45.53 16.60 -67.16
CA LYS A 81 44.84 17.21 -68.30
C LYS A 81 43.33 17.01 -68.23
N ARG A 82 42.87 15.81 -67.91
CA ARG A 82 41.44 15.47 -67.86
C ARG A 82 40.73 16.07 -66.65
N LEU A 83 41.44 16.17 -65.54
CA LEU A 83 41.00 16.90 -64.35
C LEU A 83 40.85 18.40 -64.67
N ALA A 84 41.81 18.99 -65.40
CA ALA A 84 41.73 20.37 -65.87
C ALA A 84 40.57 20.58 -66.86
N GLU A 85 40.34 19.65 -67.79
CA GLU A 85 39.23 19.68 -68.75
C GLU A 85 37.86 19.57 -68.06
N THR A 86 37.74 18.68 -67.06
CA THR A 86 36.54 18.50 -66.24
C THR A 86 36.25 19.75 -65.40
N LYS A 87 37.28 20.36 -64.78
CA LYS A 87 37.15 21.64 -64.06
C LYS A 87 36.75 22.80 -64.98
N SER A 88 37.33 22.85 -66.17
CA SER A 88 37.02 23.89 -67.18
C SER A 88 35.58 23.79 -67.67
N THR A 89 35.13 22.58 -68.04
CA THR A 89 33.74 22.34 -68.49
C THR A 89 32.73 22.56 -67.37
N LYS A 90 33.02 22.15 -66.13
CA LYS A 90 32.23 22.50 -64.93
C LYS A 90 32.10 24.01 -64.73
N SER A 91 33.21 24.74 -64.81
CA SER A 91 33.24 26.20 -64.67
C SER A 91 32.45 26.90 -65.79
N ALA A 92 32.49 26.36 -67.02
CA ALA A 92 31.70 26.89 -68.14
C ALA A 92 30.19 26.74 -67.91
N VAL A 93 29.74 25.60 -67.36
CA VAL A 93 28.32 25.41 -66.99
C VAL A 93 27.93 26.33 -65.84
N GLN A 94 28.75 26.42 -64.80
CA GLN A 94 28.50 27.32 -63.66
C GLN A 94 28.39 28.78 -64.11
N SER A 95 29.33 29.25 -64.94
CA SER A 95 29.31 30.62 -65.46
C SER A 95 28.06 30.89 -66.32
N TYR A 96 27.61 29.91 -67.09
CA TYR A 96 26.35 30.02 -67.84
C TYR A 96 25.14 30.19 -66.92
N ILE A 97 25.05 29.37 -65.87
CA ILE A 97 23.99 29.44 -64.87
C ILE A 97 24.05 30.79 -64.14
N ASP A 98 25.21 31.19 -63.63
CA ASP A 98 25.41 32.43 -62.88
C ASP A 98 25.09 33.65 -63.74
N ASN A 99 25.53 33.69 -65.00
CA ASN A 99 25.19 34.79 -65.92
C ASN A 99 23.69 34.87 -66.21
N THR A 100 23.03 33.71 -66.31
CA THR A 100 21.59 33.65 -66.51
C THR A 100 20.83 34.13 -65.27
N VAL A 101 21.28 33.75 -64.07
CA VAL A 101 20.74 34.24 -62.79
C VAL A 101 21.01 35.74 -62.62
N TRP A 102 22.22 36.21 -62.96
CA TRP A 102 22.60 37.61 -62.86
C TRP A 102 21.86 38.54 -63.82
N SER A 103 21.31 38.00 -64.91
CA SER A 103 20.53 38.73 -65.92
C SER A 103 19.02 38.74 -65.64
N LEU A 104 18.56 38.09 -64.57
CA LEU A 104 17.17 38.15 -64.13
C LEU A 104 16.80 39.59 -63.76
N PHE A 105 15.63 40.04 -64.24
CA PHE A 105 15.11 41.36 -63.91
C PHE A 105 14.85 41.50 -62.40
N SER A 106 14.48 40.41 -61.74
CA SER A 106 14.09 40.35 -60.32
C SER A 106 15.27 40.29 -59.32
N ARG A 107 16.52 40.47 -59.77
CA ARG A 107 17.75 40.27 -58.98
C ARG A 107 17.86 41.16 -57.73
N THR A 108 17.51 42.44 -57.83
CA THR A 108 17.61 43.39 -56.71
C THR A 108 16.52 43.16 -55.65
N GLU A 109 15.38 42.59 -56.05
CA GLU A 109 14.26 42.28 -55.15
C GLU A 109 14.52 40.98 -54.37
N LEU A 110 15.18 39.99 -54.99
CA LEU A 110 15.65 38.76 -54.34
C LEU A 110 16.70 39.00 -53.23
N GLN A 111 17.36 40.17 -53.22
CA GLN A 111 18.36 40.54 -52.20
C GLN A 111 17.76 41.26 -50.98
N ASN A 112 16.55 41.82 -51.10
CA ASN A 112 15.95 42.69 -50.08
C ASN A 112 14.71 42.08 -49.40
N ASP A 113 14.37 40.81 -49.67
CA ASP A 113 13.22 40.05 -49.14
C ASP A 113 11.82 40.69 -49.29
N THR A 114 11.68 41.83 -49.96
CA THR A 114 10.38 42.50 -50.20
C THR A 114 9.88 42.28 -51.63
N LEU A 115 9.00 41.28 -51.82
CA LEU A 115 8.34 40.99 -53.10
C LEU A 115 7.02 41.76 -53.21
N LEU A 116 7.02 42.93 -53.87
CA LEU A 116 5.87 43.84 -53.85
C LEU A 116 4.76 43.55 -54.89
N PHE A 117 5.02 42.94 -56.07
CA PHE A 117 3.97 42.70 -57.10
C PHE A 117 4.22 41.47 -58.00
N ASN A 118 3.29 40.50 -58.04
CA ASN A 118 3.47 39.19 -58.70
C ASN A 118 3.09 39.09 -60.20
N ASN A 119 2.51 40.13 -60.80
CA ASN A 119 1.86 40.07 -62.12
C ASN A 119 2.61 40.79 -63.27
N ASP A 120 3.86 41.17 -63.09
CA ASP A 120 4.63 41.86 -64.13
C ASP A 120 5.07 40.91 -65.27
N GLN A 121 4.86 41.31 -66.52
CA GLN A 121 5.18 40.49 -67.71
C GLN A 121 6.65 40.06 -67.74
N LYS A 122 7.56 40.93 -67.27
CA LYS A 122 9.00 40.63 -67.15
C LYS A 122 9.28 39.52 -66.14
N ARG A 123 8.53 39.44 -65.04
CA ARG A 123 8.64 38.37 -64.03
C ARG A 123 8.09 37.04 -64.57
N ILE A 124 7.03 37.08 -65.38
CA ILE A 124 6.51 35.90 -66.08
C ILE A 124 7.57 35.35 -67.06
N ASP A 125 8.31 36.23 -67.74
CA ASP A 125 9.37 35.83 -68.66
C ASP A 125 10.61 35.30 -67.92
N ASP A 126 11.00 35.90 -66.77
CA ASP A 126 12.01 35.36 -65.85
C ASP A 126 11.62 33.94 -65.37
N LYS A 127 10.36 33.73 -64.94
CA LYS A 127 9.84 32.43 -64.52
C LYS A 127 9.85 31.41 -65.65
N LYS A 128 9.45 31.79 -66.87
CA LYS A 128 9.52 30.90 -68.04
C LYS A 128 10.96 30.55 -68.41
N CYS A 129 11.89 31.50 -68.26
CA CYS A 129 13.32 31.31 -68.49
C CYS A 129 13.89 30.26 -67.51
N LEU A 130 13.66 30.46 -66.21
CA LEU A 130 14.09 29.56 -65.14
C LEU A 130 13.45 28.17 -65.24
N HIS A 131 12.14 28.09 -65.49
CA HIS A 131 11.45 26.80 -65.65
C HIS A 131 11.99 26.00 -66.83
N LYS A 132 12.36 26.66 -67.94
CA LYS A 132 13.02 26.00 -69.08
C LYS A 132 14.38 25.45 -68.71
N LEU A 133 15.20 26.18 -67.93
CA LEU A 133 16.50 25.69 -67.44
C LEU A 133 16.31 24.47 -66.53
N ILE A 134 15.39 24.56 -65.58
CA ILE A 134 15.07 23.47 -64.65
C ILE A 134 14.63 22.23 -65.43
N SER A 135 13.67 22.37 -66.35
CA SER A 135 13.17 21.25 -67.16
C SER A 135 14.28 20.58 -67.98
N THR A 136 15.25 21.36 -68.47
CA THR A 136 16.40 20.80 -69.20
C THR A 136 17.38 20.05 -68.32
N LEU A 137 17.59 20.49 -67.08
CA LEU A 137 18.45 19.80 -66.12
C LEU A 137 17.79 18.50 -65.63
N PHE A 138 16.48 18.53 -65.36
CA PHE A 138 15.69 17.33 -65.03
C PHE A 138 15.68 16.29 -66.17
N ALA A 139 15.58 16.74 -67.43
CA ALA A 139 15.66 15.83 -68.58
C ALA A 139 17.04 15.16 -68.71
N LEU A 140 18.11 15.85 -68.32
CA LEU A 140 19.47 15.31 -68.34
C LEU A 140 19.76 14.37 -67.15
N ASP A 141 19.12 14.62 -66.01
CA ASP A 141 19.19 13.74 -64.82
C ASP A 141 18.49 12.39 -65.05
N GLN A 142 17.43 12.37 -65.88
CA GLN A 142 16.74 11.14 -66.29
C GLN A 142 17.53 10.29 -67.31
N GLU A 143 18.60 10.81 -67.93
CA GLU A 143 19.48 10.03 -68.78
C GLU A 143 20.40 9.16 -67.90
N GLN A 144 20.07 7.88 -67.72
CA GLN A 144 20.77 6.95 -66.81
C GLN A 144 22.30 6.93 -66.97
N VAL A 145 23.01 7.57 -66.03
CA VAL A 145 24.47 7.59 -65.93
C VAL A 145 24.86 7.25 -64.48
N GLU A 146 25.81 6.34 -64.27
CA GLU A 146 26.20 5.85 -62.94
C GLU A 146 27.32 6.67 -62.25
N ASN A 147 27.73 7.80 -62.83
CA ASN A 147 28.79 8.64 -62.26
C ASN A 147 28.24 9.56 -61.13
N GLU A 148 28.66 9.28 -59.89
CA GLU A 148 28.25 9.99 -58.66
C GLU A 148 28.70 11.46 -58.61
N GLU A 149 29.91 11.79 -59.07
CA GLU A 149 30.45 13.17 -59.03
C GLU A 149 29.70 14.09 -59.99
N TYR A 150 29.32 13.56 -61.15
CA TYR A 150 28.47 14.27 -62.11
C TYR A 150 27.07 14.54 -61.54
N LYS A 151 26.43 13.53 -60.95
CA LYS A 151 25.09 13.65 -60.34
C LYS A 151 25.09 14.66 -59.18
N ALA A 152 26.03 14.56 -58.25
CA ALA A 152 26.13 15.49 -57.12
C ALA A 152 26.27 16.94 -57.58
N GLN A 153 27.07 17.20 -58.63
CA GLN A 153 27.22 18.54 -59.18
C GLN A 153 25.96 19.02 -59.93
N LEU A 154 25.30 18.13 -60.68
CA LEU A 154 24.04 18.41 -61.38
C LEU A 154 22.94 18.76 -60.37
N HIS A 155 22.80 17.97 -59.30
CA HIS A 155 21.87 18.24 -58.19
C HIS A 155 22.19 19.55 -57.48
N GLY A 156 23.47 19.89 -57.28
CA GLY A 156 23.88 21.19 -56.74
C GLY A 156 23.42 22.37 -57.61
N TRP A 157 23.51 22.26 -58.94
CA TRP A 157 22.98 23.26 -59.86
C TRP A 157 21.45 23.33 -59.84
N MET A 158 20.77 22.18 -59.75
CA MET A 158 19.31 22.11 -59.65
C MET A 158 18.82 22.75 -58.36
N ILE A 159 19.42 22.45 -57.21
CA ILE A 159 19.07 23.06 -55.91
C ILE A 159 19.19 24.59 -55.99
N HIS A 160 20.29 25.10 -56.54
CA HIS A 160 20.50 26.55 -56.66
C HIS A 160 19.42 27.23 -57.51
N ILE A 161 19.13 26.69 -58.69
CA ILE A 161 18.16 27.29 -59.62
C ILE A 161 16.72 27.11 -59.13
N VAL A 162 16.38 25.94 -58.59
CA VAL A 162 15.04 25.65 -58.05
C VAL A 162 14.76 26.52 -56.82
N THR A 163 15.74 26.75 -55.95
CA THR A 163 15.58 27.66 -54.80
C THR A 163 15.23 29.08 -55.24
N ILE A 164 15.92 29.59 -56.26
CA ILE A 164 15.63 30.91 -56.84
C ILE A 164 14.24 30.92 -57.50
N TYR A 165 13.88 29.85 -58.20
CA TYR A 165 12.59 29.70 -58.85
C TYR A 165 11.41 29.65 -57.85
N LEU A 166 11.58 28.94 -56.74
CA LEU A 166 10.58 28.85 -55.68
C LEU A 166 10.42 30.19 -54.92
N ARG A 167 11.51 30.95 -54.72
CA ARG A 167 11.45 32.32 -54.13
C ARG A 167 10.74 33.33 -55.03
N LEU A 168 10.83 33.17 -56.35
CA LEU A 168 10.14 34.02 -57.33
C LEU A 168 8.68 33.59 -57.58
N GLY A 169 8.36 32.34 -57.25
CA GLY A 169 7.10 31.66 -57.53
C GLY A 169 6.07 31.78 -56.42
N SER A 170 4.83 31.42 -56.76
CA SER A 170 3.73 31.22 -55.81
C SER A 170 3.32 29.73 -55.86
N LYS A 171 2.03 29.43 -55.70
CA LYS A 171 1.46 28.07 -55.71
C LYS A 171 1.74 27.28 -57.00
N MET A 172 1.58 27.90 -58.18
CA MET A 172 1.67 27.21 -59.47
C MET A 172 3.09 26.75 -59.82
N GLU A 173 4.11 27.52 -59.44
CA GLU A 173 5.50 27.17 -59.67
C GLU A 173 5.94 26.00 -58.78
N LYS A 174 5.50 25.97 -57.51
CA LYS A 174 5.73 24.85 -56.59
C LYS A 174 5.15 23.53 -57.12
N HIS A 175 3.90 23.54 -57.59
CA HIS A 175 3.27 22.35 -58.20
C HIS A 175 4.01 21.84 -59.44
N LYS A 176 4.54 22.75 -60.28
CA LYS A 176 5.35 22.36 -61.45
C LYS A 176 6.66 21.69 -61.06
N ILE A 177 7.30 22.15 -59.98
CA ILE A 177 8.50 21.52 -59.45
C ILE A 177 8.18 20.16 -58.83
N LEU A 178 7.11 20.06 -58.03
CA LEU A 178 6.67 18.79 -57.45
C LEU A 178 6.32 17.75 -58.52
N ALA A 179 5.65 18.17 -59.61
CA ALA A 179 5.37 17.30 -60.73
C ALA A 179 6.66 16.79 -61.41
N LEU A 180 7.67 17.64 -61.58
CA LEU A 180 8.97 17.22 -62.11
C LEU A 180 9.71 16.27 -61.15
N LEU A 181 9.70 16.58 -59.85
CA LEU A 181 10.26 15.71 -58.80
C LEU A 181 9.58 14.34 -58.77
N SER A 182 8.25 14.27 -58.95
CA SER A 182 7.50 13.01 -59.00
C SER A 182 7.89 12.08 -60.15
N THR A 183 8.72 12.55 -61.09
CA THR A 183 9.24 11.78 -62.23
C THR A 183 10.72 11.43 -62.11
N THR A 184 11.40 11.86 -61.04
CA THR A 184 12.80 11.52 -60.74
C THR A 184 12.89 10.46 -59.64
N SER A 185 14.00 9.72 -59.60
CA SER A 185 14.28 8.66 -58.61
C SER A 185 15.38 9.09 -57.63
N ASN A 186 15.38 8.59 -56.38
CA ASN A 186 16.41 8.84 -55.36
C ASN A 186 16.52 10.31 -54.94
N ILE A 187 15.40 10.86 -54.50
CA ILE A 187 15.22 12.28 -54.18
C ILE A 187 15.64 12.59 -52.74
N ALA A 188 15.56 11.60 -51.84
CA ALA A 188 15.92 11.72 -50.42
C ALA A 188 17.33 12.30 -50.21
N SER A 189 18.28 11.97 -51.09
CA SER A 189 19.69 12.36 -50.93
C SER A 189 20.00 13.84 -51.22
N TRP A 190 19.17 14.55 -51.98
CA TRP A 190 19.51 15.91 -52.45
C TRP A 190 18.33 16.89 -52.54
N ALA A 191 17.12 16.41 -52.82
CA ALA A 191 15.98 17.27 -53.17
C ALA A 191 15.04 17.55 -51.99
N MET A 192 15.28 16.98 -50.81
CA MET A 192 14.48 17.26 -49.59
C MET A 192 14.35 18.75 -49.27
N PRO A 193 15.40 19.59 -49.32
CA PRO A 193 15.29 21.04 -49.04
C PRO A 193 14.37 21.80 -50.01
N LEU A 194 14.02 21.20 -51.15
CA LEU A 194 13.17 21.82 -52.18
C LEU A 194 11.68 21.58 -51.90
N ILE A 195 11.35 20.63 -51.02
CA ILE A 195 9.99 20.25 -50.64
C ILE A 195 9.68 20.92 -49.30
N HIS A 196 9.57 22.25 -49.29
CA HIS A 196 9.23 23.00 -48.08
C HIS A 196 7.77 23.47 -48.09
N ILE A 197 7.09 23.32 -46.96
CA ILE A 197 5.77 23.89 -46.73
C ILE A 197 5.78 24.63 -45.39
N GLN A 198 5.35 25.89 -45.43
CA GLN A 198 4.99 26.66 -44.25
C GLN A 198 3.56 27.11 -44.43
N ALA A 199 2.67 26.51 -43.66
CA ALA A 199 1.27 26.87 -43.60
C ALA A 199 1.01 27.52 -42.23
N ASP A 200 0.79 28.83 -42.22
CA ASP A 200 0.69 29.63 -40.98
C ASP A 200 -0.75 30.07 -40.70
N LYS A 201 -1.61 30.07 -41.72
CA LYS A 201 -3.00 30.52 -41.62
C LYS A 201 -3.94 29.59 -42.35
N MET A 202 -5.15 29.41 -41.82
CA MET A 202 -6.19 28.55 -42.41
C MET A 202 -6.53 28.85 -43.88
N SER A 203 -6.30 30.07 -44.37
CA SER A 203 -6.43 30.42 -45.79
C SER A 203 -5.48 29.65 -46.73
N GLN A 204 -4.45 29.03 -46.18
CA GLN A 204 -3.44 28.23 -46.90
C GLN A 204 -3.75 26.73 -46.87
N ALA A 205 -4.86 26.32 -46.23
CA ALA A 205 -5.29 24.92 -46.13
C ALA A 205 -5.41 24.23 -47.50
N ASP A 206 -6.03 24.88 -48.49
CA ASP A 206 -6.16 24.34 -49.85
C ASP A 206 -4.80 24.16 -50.56
N ASP A 207 -3.82 25.02 -50.27
CA ASP A 207 -2.46 24.87 -50.81
C ASP A 207 -1.70 23.71 -50.17
N PHE A 208 -1.93 23.48 -48.87
CA PHE A 208 -1.42 22.33 -48.16
C PHE A 208 -2.01 21.02 -48.74
N LEU A 209 -3.34 20.97 -48.90
CA LEU A 209 -4.06 19.83 -49.49
C LEU A 209 -3.60 19.53 -50.92
N ASP A 210 -3.49 20.56 -51.77
CA ASP A 210 -3.06 20.38 -53.16
C ASP A 210 -1.61 19.88 -53.24
N THR A 211 -0.76 20.26 -52.29
CA THR A 211 0.62 19.75 -52.23
C THR A 211 0.66 18.26 -51.84
N VAL A 212 -0.14 17.84 -50.84
CA VAL A 212 -0.27 16.42 -50.47
C VAL A 212 -0.81 15.60 -51.65
N ASP A 213 -1.81 16.14 -52.36
CA ASP A 213 -2.35 15.53 -53.58
C ASP A 213 -1.30 15.38 -54.67
N ALA A 214 -0.50 16.43 -54.93
CA ALA A 214 0.52 16.43 -55.97
C ALA A 214 1.59 15.35 -55.73
N ILE A 215 1.84 14.99 -54.47
CA ILE A 215 2.84 13.99 -54.07
C ILE A 215 2.23 12.58 -54.12
N PHE A 216 1.10 12.36 -53.45
CA PHE A 216 0.59 11.00 -53.24
C PHE A 216 -0.46 10.55 -54.27
N ILE A 217 -1.28 11.47 -54.80
CA ILE A 217 -2.49 11.13 -55.56
C ILE A 217 -2.33 11.41 -57.07
N GLN A 218 -1.89 12.61 -57.45
CA GLN A 218 -1.82 13.06 -58.85
C GLN A 218 -0.86 12.26 -59.75
N PRO A 219 0.32 11.78 -59.30
CA PRO A 219 1.21 11.00 -60.16
C PRO A 219 0.52 9.71 -60.59
N LYS A 220 0.59 9.29 -61.87
CA LYS A 220 -0.10 8.04 -62.31
C LYS A 220 0.62 6.76 -61.88
N THR A 221 1.95 6.81 -61.78
CA THR A 221 2.82 5.71 -61.33
C THR A 221 3.86 6.30 -60.39
N TRP A 222 4.10 5.66 -59.25
CA TRP A 222 5.14 6.09 -58.32
C TRP A 222 6.52 5.63 -58.82
N THR A 223 7.44 6.56 -58.98
CA THR A 223 8.85 6.30 -59.32
C THR A 223 9.76 6.32 -58.09
N TRP A 224 9.25 6.80 -56.95
CA TRP A 224 9.98 6.94 -55.70
C TRP A 224 10.05 5.63 -54.94
N THR A 225 11.15 5.44 -54.21
CA THR A 225 11.30 4.33 -53.27
C THR A 225 10.52 4.61 -51.98
N GLU A 226 10.37 3.59 -51.13
CA GLU A 226 9.75 3.76 -49.82
C GLU A 226 10.50 4.80 -48.95
N ASP A 227 11.84 4.76 -48.96
CA ASP A 227 12.69 5.73 -48.23
C ASP A 227 12.51 7.17 -48.73
N ASP A 228 12.33 7.36 -50.04
CA ASP A 228 12.04 8.67 -50.63
C ASP A 228 10.72 9.24 -50.09
N PHE A 229 9.66 8.42 -49.99
CA PHE A 229 8.38 8.87 -49.43
C PHE A 229 8.46 9.15 -47.92
N LEU A 230 9.21 8.36 -47.16
CA LEU A 230 9.41 8.59 -45.73
C LEU A 230 10.16 9.90 -45.47
N ALA A 231 11.24 10.16 -46.20
CA ALA A 231 12.00 11.40 -46.11
C ALA A 231 11.13 12.62 -46.47
N VAL A 232 10.24 12.49 -47.46
CA VAL A 232 9.27 13.53 -47.81
C VAL A 232 8.26 13.75 -46.69
N LEU A 233 7.73 12.70 -46.07
CA LEU A 233 6.80 12.86 -44.94
C LEU A 233 7.44 13.58 -43.74
N ASP A 234 8.69 13.25 -43.41
CA ASP A 234 9.41 13.92 -42.32
C ASP A 234 9.68 15.39 -42.65
N GLN A 235 10.00 15.71 -43.91
CA GLN A 235 10.18 17.09 -44.36
C GLN A 235 8.85 17.88 -44.41
N LEU A 236 7.74 17.22 -44.75
CA LEU A 236 6.41 17.83 -44.77
C LEU A 236 5.91 18.17 -43.37
N ALA A 237 6.30 17.41 -42.34
CA ALA A 237 5.88 17.59 -40.94
C ALA A 237 4.38 17.92 -40.84
N ILE A 238 3.55 17.00 -41.35
CA ILE A 238 2.11 17.21 -41.56
C ILE A 238 1.41 17.55 -40.25
N ASP A 239 1.76 16.85 -39.18
CA ASP A 239 1.30 17.06 -37.81
C ASP A 239 1.60 18.47 -37.30
N PHE A 240 2.84 18.94 -37.45
CA PHE A 240 3.26 20.28 -37.04
C PHE A 240 2.50 21.38 -37.80
N ASN A 241 2.40 21.25 -39.13
CA ASN A 241 1.68 22.22 -39.95
C ASN A 241 0.16 22.19 -39.69
N TYR A 242 -0.41 21.01 -39.43
CA TYR A 242 -1.81 20.87 -39.07
C TYR A 242 -2.13 21.61 -37.77
N ASN A 243 -1.37 21.39 -36.69
CA ASN A 243 -1.59 22.07 -35.41
C ASN A 243 -1.50 23.60 -35.59
N LYS A 244 -0.48 24.09 -36.31
CA LYS A 244 -0.30 25.53 -36.58
C LYS A 244 -1.48 26.14 -37.34
N LEU A 245 -2.04 25.41 -38.31
CA LEU A 245 -3.23 25.83 -39.05
C LEU A 245 -4.47 25.89 -38.15
N VAL A 246 -4.68 24.87 -37.32
CA VAL A 246 -5.80 24.82 -36.36
C VAL A 246 -5.68 25.94 -35.31
N ASP A 247 -4.48 26.19 -34.78
CA ASP A 247 -4.21 27.26 -33.81
C ASP A 247 -4.46 28.66 -34.37
N SER A 248 -4.27 28.85 -35.68
CA SER A 248 -4.50 30.13 -36.35
C SER A 248 -5.97 30.57 -36.38
N VAL A 249 -6.89 29.71 -35.97
CA VAL A 249 -8.33 29.90 -36.05
C VAL A 249 -8.91 30.42 -34.73
N ASP A 250 -9.62 31.54 -34.79
CA ASP A 250 -10.30 32.18 -33.66
C ASP A 250 -11.52 31.32 -33.19
N PRO A 251 -11.64 31.03 -31.88
CA PRO A 251 -12.75 30.25 -31.32
C PRO A 251 -14.14 30.88 -31.50
N ASP A 252 -14.25 32.21 -31.62
CA ASP A 252 -15.55 32.92 -31.55
C ASP A 252 -16.36 32.93 -32.87
N GLN A 253 -15.83 32.37 -33.96
CA GLN A 253 -16.47 32.41 -35.28
C GLN A 253 -16.99 31.02 -35.72
N GLN A 254 -18.31 30.82 -35.84
CA GLN A 254 -18.89 29.54 -36.30
C GLN A 254 -18.37 29.05 -37.67
N VAL A 255 -18.10 29.98 -38.59
CA VAL A 255 -17.54 29.68 -39.93
C VAL A 255 -16.13 29.05 -39.83
N SER A 256 -15.45 29.24 -38.71
CA SER A 256 -14.08 28.81 -38.46
C SER A 256 -14.00 27.33 -38.09
N LEU A 257 -14.96 26.81 -37.31
CA LEU A 257 -15.09 25.40 -36.95
C LEU A 257 -15.40 24.50 -38.16
N GLU A 258 -16.39 24.87 -38.98
CA GLU A 258 -16.75 24.11 -40.18
C GLU A 258 -15.58 24.02 -41.17
N THR A 259 -14.80 25.10 -41.28
CA THR A 259 -13.61 25.15 -42.14
C THR A 259 -12.53 24.20 -41.63
N VAL A 260 -12.31 24.14 -40.31
CA VAL A 260 -11.36 23.20 -39.69
C VAL A 260 -11.81 21.76 -39.89
N LEU A 261 -13.05 21.41 -39.54
CA LEU A 261 -13.57 20.05 -39.69
C LEU A 261 -13.52 19.57 -41.15
N LYS A 262 -13.92 20.43 -42.09
CA LYS A 262 -13.85 20.11 -43.52
C LYS A 262 -12.40 19.88 -43.98
N PHE A 263 -11.48 20.75 -43.59
CA PHE A 263 -10.06 20.57 -43.91
C PHE A 263 -9.49 19.27 -43.33
N SER A 264 -9.78 18.98 -42.06
CA SER A 264 -9.33 17.74 -41.41
C SER A 264 -9.90 16.50 -42.10
N GLN A 265 -11.17 16.54 -42.50
CA GLN A 265 -11.80 15.45 -43.25
C GLN A 265 -11.16 15.27 -44.64
N ASP A 266 -10.92 16.36 -45.37
CA ASP A 266 -10.31 16.33 -46.70
C ASP A 266 -8.86 15.83 -46.63
N LEU A 267 -8.10 16.25 -45.61
CA LEU A 267 -6.73 15.80 -45.38
C LEU A 267 -6.68 14.30 -45.07
N ILE A 268 -7.51 13.82 -44.13
CA ILE A 268 -7.59 12.40 -43.80
C ILE A 268 -8.03 11.57 -45.00
N ASN A 269 -9.04 12.01 -45.76
CA ASN A 269 -9.49 11.30 -46.95
C ASN A 269 -8.35 11.12 -47.96
N LYS A 270 -7.51 12.15 -48.17
CA LYS A 270 -6.33 12.09 -49.06
C LYS A 270 -5.25 11.16 -48.52
N LEU A 271 -4.97 11.21 -47.21
CA LEU A 271 -4.01 10.31 -46.57
C LEU A 271 -4.49 8.85 -46.59
N MET A 272 -5.77 8.60 -46.37
CA MET A 272 -6.38 7.26 -46.47
C MET A 272 -6.34 6.73 -47.92
N GLN A 273 -6.55 7.60 -48.91
CA GLN A 273 -6.33 7.23 -50.33
C GLN A 273 -4.87 6.91 -50.63
N ALA A 274 -3.92 7.66 -50.05
CA ALA A 274 -2.50 7.39 -50.17
C ALA A 274 -2.13 6.02 -49.57
N ILE A 275 -2.68 5.69 -48.39
CA ILE A 275 -2.52 4.37 -47.74
C ILE A 275 -3.07 3.24 -48.63
N HIS A 276 -4.26 3.43 -49.20
CA HIS A 276 -4.86 2.43 -50.09
C HIS A 276 -3.99 2.20 -51.33
N ARG A 277 -3.40 3.28 -51.86
CA ARG A 277 -2.54 3.24 -53.04
C ARG A 277 -1.17 2.61 -52.79
N SER A 278 -0.60 2.75 -51.59
CA SER A 278 0.71 2.18 -51.27
C SER A 278 0.76 0.65 -51.26
N GLY A 279 -0.39 -0.01 -51.07
CA GLY A 279 -0.49 -1.47 -51.07
C GLY A 279 0.44 -2.17 -50.07
N GLU A 280 0.63 -3.47 -50.22
CA GLU A 280 1.50 -4.29 -49.35
C GLU A 280 3.01 -4.06 -49.59
N ALA A 281 3.39 -3.37 -50.66
CA ALA A 281 4.77 -3.21 -51.08
C ALA A 281 5.55 -2.16 -50.27
N MET A 282 4.86 -1.23 -49.57
CA MET A 282 5.47 -0.12 -48.81
C MET A 282 4.94 -0.08 -47.38
N ASN A 283 5.26 -1.11 -46.58
CA ASN A 283 4.70 -1.30 -45.24
C ASN A 283 5.09 -0.22 -44.21
N SER A 284 6.30 0.33 -44.29
CA SER A 284 6.78 1.40 -43.42
C SER A 284 6.09 2.72 -43.76
N LEU A 285 5.86 2.99 -45.04
CA LEU A 285 5.08 4.14 -45.49
C LEU A 285 3.63 4.07 -45.01
N VAL A 286 2.97 2.93 -45.16
CA VAL A 286 1.61 2.69 -44.65
C VAL A 286 1.55 2.95 -43.14
N LYS A 287 2.52 2.44 -42.38
CA LYS A 287 2.60 2.67 -40.92
C LYS A 287 2.73 4.14 -40.56
N ARG A 288 3.62 4.87 -41.24
CA ARG A 288 3.84 6.29 -40.98
C ARG A 288 2.60 7.12 -41.32
N LEU A 289 2.00 6.88 -42.48
CA LEU A 289 0.77 7.58 -42.90
C LEU A 289 -0.40 7.31 -41.94
N ALA A 290 -0.61 6.06 -41.53
CA ALA A 290 -1.66 5.71 -40.59
C ALA A 290 -1.45 6.33 -39.20
N GLN A 291 -0.20 6.38 -38.72
CA GLN A 291 0.16 7.10 -37.49
C GLN A 291 -0.14 8.61 -37.60
N THR A 292 0.20 9.24 -38.73
CA THR A 292 -0.10 10.66 -38.96
C THR A 292 -1.61 10.91 -38.97
N VAL A 293 -2.40 10.03 -39.59
CA VAL A 293 -3.87 10.12 -39.58
C VAL A 293 -4.43 10.05 -38.15
N ILE A 294 -3.95 9.12 -37.33
CA ILE A 294 -4.36 9.04 -35.91
C ILE A 294 -3.95 10.29 -35.15
N GLN A 295 -2.71 10.77 -35.33
CA GLN A 295 -2.22 11.96 -34.65
C GLN A 295 -3.06 13.21 -35.00
N ILE A 296 -3.43 13.37 -36.27
CA ILE A 296 -4.34 14.45 -36.71
C ILE A 296 -5.70 14.33 -36.03
N SER A 297 -6.24 13.11 -35.91
CA SER A 297 -7.53 12.91 -35.24
C SER A 297 -7.48 13.27 -33.75
N ILE A 298 -6.39 12.93 -33.05
CA ILE A 298 -6.16 13.31 -31.65
C ILE A 298 -6.03 14.83 -31.52
N SER A 299 -5.17 15.46 -32.34
CA SER A 299 -5.00 16.92 -32.37
C SER A 299 -6.32 17.65 -32.65
N LEU A 300 -7.18 17.12 -33.53
CA LEU A 300 -8.49 17.71 -33.80
C LEU A 300 -9.39 17.68 -32.56
N ILE A 301 -9.46 16.54 -31.88
CA ILE A 301 -10.29 16.36 -30.68
C ILE A 301 -9.78 17.25 -29.55
N ASP A 302 -8.47 17.30 -29.32
CA ASP A 302 -7.87 18.15 -28.31
C ASP A 302 -8.16 19.63 -28.57
N ALA A 303 -8.07 20.06 -29.84
CA ALA A 303 -8.41 21.43 -30.24
C ALA A 303 -9.90 21.77 -30.06
N ILE A 304 -10.81 20.82 -30.34
CA ILE A 304 -12.26 20.98 -30.11
C ILE A 304 -12.53 21.18 -28.61
N ILE A 305 -11.87 20.39 -27.75
CA ILE A 305 -12.00 20.48 -26.29
C ILE A 305 -11.42 21.80 -25.77
N GLU A 306 -10.22 22.19 -26.20
CA GLU A 306 -9.54 23.42 -25.77
C GLU A 306 -10.33 24.67 -26.15
N LYS A 307 -10.93 24.68 -27.35
CA LYS A 307 -11.70 25.81 -27.87
C LYS A 307 -13.18 25.79 -27.48
N GLY A 308 -13.66 24.73 -26.83
CA GLY A 308 -15.03 24.61 -26.34
C GLY A 308 -16.11 24.54 -27.44
N TRP A 309 -15.78 23.97 -28.61
CA TRP A 309 -16.72 23.87 -29.73
C TRP A 309 -17.78 22.78 -29.52
N GLU A 310 -19.06 23.11 -29.64
CA GLU A 310 -20.18 22.15 -29.52
C GLU A 310 -20.52 21.52 -30.88
N CYS A 311 -19.87 20.41 -31.24
CA CYS A 311 -20.03 19.74 -32.54
C CYS A 311 -20.09 18.21 -32.51
N GLN A 312 -20.70 17.63 -31.48
CA GLN A 312 -20.70 16.17 -31.25
C GLN A 312 -21.15 15.34 -32.46
N ASP A 313 -22.22 15.72 -33.17
CA ASP A 313 -22.71 14.96 -34.34
C ASP A 313 -21.67 14.91 -35.48
N GLN A 314 -20.91 15.98 -35.66
CA GLN A 314 -19.89 16.10 -36.70
C GLN A 314 -18.64 15.30 -36.31
N VAL A 315 -18.27 15.33 -35.03
CA VAL A 315 -17.22 14.48 -34.46
C VAL A 315 -17.58 13.00 -34.59
N ASP A 316 -18.82 12.63 -34.29
CA ASP A 316 -19.31 11.26 -34.41
C ASP A 316 -19.24 10.75 -35.85
N ALA A 317 -19.68 11.56 -36.82
CA ALA A 317 -19.61 11.24 -38.24
C ALA A 317 -18.15 11.08 -38.71
N PHE A 318 -17.28 12.03 -38.35
CA PHE A 318 -15.86 12.03 -38.68
C PHE A 318 -15.16 10.79 -38.11
N MET A 319 -15.33 10.52 -36.81
CA MET A 319 -14.70 9.39 -36.13
C MET A 319 -15.23 8.05 -36.62
N SER A 320 -16.54 7.94 -36.87
CA SER A 320 -17.13 6.73 -37.45
C SER A 320 -16.56 6.44 -38.83
N GLN A 321 -16.42 7.47 -39.69
CA GLN A 321 -15.81 7.32 -41.01
C GLN A 321 -14.35 6.88 -40.93
N LEU A 322 -13.58 7.43 -39.98
CA LEU A 322 -12.20 7.05 -39.73
C LEU A 322 -12.09 5.57 -39.32
N ILE A 323 -12.89 5.15 -38.35
CA ILE A 323 -12.90 3.77 -37.83
C ILE A 323 -13.29 2.79 -38.94
N PHE A 324 -14.35 3.08 -39.69
CA PHE A 324 -14.77 2.22 -40.80
C PHE A 324 -13.76 2.20 -41.93
N GLY A 325 -13.10 3.34 -42.22
CA GLY A 325 -12.01 3.41 -43.19
C GLY A 325 -10.85 2.48 -42.84
N PHE A 326 -10.38 2.48 -41.58
CA PHE A 326 -9.36 1.53 -41.13
C PHE A 326 -9.84 0.08 -41.05
N TYR A 327 -11.12 -0.14 -40.71
CA TYR A 327 -11.73 -1.47 -40.68
C TYR A 327 -11.84 -2.09 -42.08
N ASP A 328 -12.12 -1.28 -43.11
CA ASP A 328 -12.26 -1.74 -44.49
C ASP A 328 -10.88 -2.01 -45.16
N LEU A 329 -9.78 -1.47 -44.63
CA LEU A 329 -8.39 -1.76 -45.03
C LEU A 329 -7.87 -3.13 -44.52
N LYS A 330 -8.69 -4.18 -44.63
CA LYS A 330 -8.40 -5.50 -44.05
C LYS A 330 -7.13 -6.15 -44.63
N GLU A 331 -6.92 -6.00 -45.93
CA GLU A 331 -5.82 -6.64 -46.67
C GLU A 331 -4.46 -5.97 -46.40
N THR A 332 -4.42 -4.67 -46.11
CA THR A 332 -3.17 -3.90 -45.90
C THR A 332 -2.78 -3.72 -44.42
N GLY A 333 -3.46 -4.39 -43.49
CA GLY A 333 -3.11 -4.34 -42.06
C GLY A 333 -3.68 -3.14 -41.29
N GLY A 334 -4.75 -2.50 -41.77
CA GLY A 334 -5.37 -1.32 -41.12
C GLY A 334 -5.83 -1.56 -39.68
N TRP A 335 -6.10 -2.82 -39.31
CA TRP A 335 -6.49 -3.23 -37.96
C TRP A 335 -5.43 -2.95 -36.89
N PHE A 336 -4.13 -2.86 -37.24
CA PHE A 336 -3.06 -2.51 -36.29
C PHE A 336 -3.31 -1.16 -35.60
N PHE A 337 -3.98 -0.25 -36.30
CA PHE A 337 -4.16 1.14 -35.88
C PHE A 337 -5.46 1.38 -35.11
N LEU A 338 -6.45 0.49 -35.23
CA LEU A 338 -7.77 0.64 -34.59
C LEU A 338 -7.71 0.86 -33.06
N PRO A 339 -6.86 0.15 -32.28
CA PRO A 339 -6.79 0.37 -30.84
C PRO A 339 -6.32 1.77 -30.43
N ASN A 340 -5.59 2.47 -31.30
CA ASN A 340 -5.00 3.78 -30.99
C ASN A 340 -5.97 4.95 -31.24
N ILE A 341 -7.20 4.66 -31.67
CA ILE A 341 -8.22 5.67 -31.95
C ILE A 341 -8.81 6.20 -30.62
N PRO A 342 -8.99 7.52 -30.45
CA PRO A 342 -9.54 8.12 -29.25
C PRO A 342 -11.08 7.91 -29.14
N PHE A 343 -11.50 6.70 -28.73
CA PHE A 343 -12.94 6.36 -28.61
C PHE A 343 -13.72 7.20 -27.61
N LYS A 344 -13.05 7.89 -26.67
CA LYS A 344 -13.68 8.80 -25.69
C LYS A 344 -14.38 10.00 -26.34
N ALA A 345 -14.00 10.35 -27.57
CA ALA A 345 -14.60 11.46 -28.30
C ALA A 345 -15.98 11.15 -28.92
N LEU A 346 -16.34 9.86 -29.04
CA LEU A 346 -17.62 9.44 -29.59
C LEU A 346 -18.75 9.59 -28.57
N SER A 347 -19.94 9.96 -29.04
CA SER A 347 -21.16 9.80 -28.25
C SER A 347 -21.47 8.32 -28.03
N ILE A 348 -22.28 8.04 -27.00
CA ILE A 348 -22.68 6.65 -26.68
C ILE A 348 -23.46 6.01 -27.84
N ASP A 349 -24.28 6.79 -28.56
CA ASP A 349 -25.06 6.31 -29.71
C ASP A 349 -24.14 5.97 -30.90
N ALA A 350 -23.14 6.80 -31.17
CA ALA A 350 -22.14 6.51 -32.20
C ALA A 350 -21.24 5.32 -31.82
N LEU A 351 -20.87 5.21 -30.54
CA LEU A 351 -20.10 4.07 -30.03
C LEU A 351 -20.87 2.76 -30.17
N TRP A 352 -22.19 2.74 -29.90
CA TRP A 352 -23.05 1.58 -30.17
C TRP A 352 -23.02 1.18 -31.64
N LEU A 353 -23.17 2.14 -32.57
CA LEU A 353 -23.15 1.87 -34.00
C LEU A 353 -21.80 1.27 -34.45
N VAL A 354 -20.69 1.79 -33.92
CA VAL A 354 -19.34 1.26 -34.17
C VAL A 354 -19.23 -0.17 -33.64
N THR A 355 -19.67 -0.44 -32.41
CA THR A 355 -19.64 -1.79 -31.81
C THR A 355 -20.43 -2.79 -32.65
N VAL A 356 -21.66 -2.45 -33.05
CA VAL A 356 -22.53 -3.31 -33.86
C VAL A 356 -21.90 -3.64 -35.21
N ARG A 357 -21.29 -2.66 -35.88
CA ARG A 357 -20.65 -2.85 -37.19
C ARG A 357 -19.35 -3.64 -37.09
N MET A 358 -18.52 -3.39 -36.07
CA MET A 358 -17.29 -4.15 -35.85
C MET A 358 -17.57 -5.63 -35.55
N LEU A 359 -18.60 -5.92 -34.76
CA LEU A 359 -19.05 -7.27 -34.41
C LEU A 359 -19.93 -7.93 -35.49
N GLN A 360 -20.31 -7.20 -36.54
CA GLN A 360 -21.17 -7.66 -37.64
C GLN A 360 -22.54 -8.22 -37.19
N LEU A 361 -23.16 -7.59 -36.19
CA LEU A 361 -24.46 -7.99 -35.66
C LEU A 361 -25.58 -7.59 -36.64
N LYS A 362 -26.30 -8.57 -37.19
CA LYS A 362 -27.28 -8.35 -38.28
C LYS A 362 -28.55 -7.59 -37.88
N ASP A 363 -28.97 -7.70 -36.62
CA ASP A 363 -30.32 -7.30 -36.17
C ASP A 363 -30.31 -6.20 -35.09
N ALA A 364 -29.15 -5.56 -34.84
CA ALA A 364 -28.92 -4.69 -33.68
C ALA A 364 -28.69 -3.20 -34.04
N SER A 365 -29.34 -2.66 -35.08
CA SER A 365 -29.14 -1.26 -35.47
C SER A 365 -29.77 -0.24 -34.51
N ILE A 366 -30.76 -0.66 -33.71
CA ILE A 366 -31.43 0.18 -32.71
C ILE A 366 -30.84 -0.17 -31.34
N PRO A 367 -30.45 0.83 -30.52
CA PRO A 367 -29.93 0.56 -29.18
C PRO A 367 -31.02 -0.09 -28.29
N PRO A 368 -30.67 -1.08 -27.47
CA PRO A 368 -31.60 -1.77 -26.58
C PRO A 368 -32.16 -0.82 -25.51
N GLY A 369 -33.44 -1.03 -25.15
CA GLY A 369 -34.13 -0.21 -24.15
C GLY A 369 -33.87 -0.63 -22.72
N SER A 370 -33.33 -1.84 -22.51
CA SER A 370 -32.97 -2.36 -21.19
C SER A 370 -31.82 -3.37 -21.26
N LEU A 371 -31.04 -3.46 -20.18
CA LEU A 371 -29.97 -4.45 -20.06
C LEU A 371 -30.49 -5.90 -20.10
N ASN A 372 -31.72 -6.12 -19.64
CA ASN A 372 -32.35 -7.45 -19.63
C ASN A 372 -32.65 -7.97 -21.05
N GLU A 373 -32.88 -7.08 -22.01
CA GLU A 373 -33.04 -7.47 -23.43
C GLU A 373 -31.77 -8.11 -23.99
N VAL A 374 -30.61 -7.72 -23.49
CA VAL A 374 -29.29 -8.25 -23.90
C VAL A 374 -28.90 -9.50 -23.13
N LEU A 375 -29.27 -9.60 -21.84
CA LEU A 375 -28.88 -10.69 -20.93
C LEU A 375 -29.79 -11.93 -20.98
N GLY A 376 -30.98 -11.85 -21.56
CA GLY A 376 -31.95 -12.96 -21.65
C GLY A 376 -31.65 -13.99 -22.78
N ASP A 377 -32.69 -14.56 -23.40
CA ASP A 377 -32.61 -15.59 -24.46
C ASP A 377 -32.02 -15.08 -25.81
N HIS A 378 -31.43 -13.88 -25.84
CA HIS A 378 -31.00 -13.15 -27.04
C HIS A 378 -29.58 -12.59 -26.95
N LEU A 379 -28.66 -13.31 -26.29
CA LEU A 379 -27.22 -12.98 -26.35
C LEU A 379 -26.77 -12.83 -27.81
N PRO A 380 -25.96 -11.80 -28.14
CA PRO A 380 -25.65 -11.46 -29.52
C PRO A 380 -24.91 -12.60 -30.23
N ASN A 381 -25.36 -12.93 -31.45
CA ASN A 381 -24.71 -13.95 -32.27
C ASN A 381 -23.40 -13.40 -32.85
N ILE A 382 -22.29 -13.79 -32.23
CA ILE A 382 -20.93 -13.38 -32.63
C ILE A 382 -20.25 -14.34 -33.62
N THR A 383 -20.95 -15.35 -34.14
CA THR A 383 -20.31 -16.42 -34.93
C THR A 383 -19.59 -15.89 -36.18
N ARG A 384 -20.10 -14.82 -36.80
CA ARG A 384 -19.45 -14.15 -37.94
C ARG A 384 -18.12 -13.51 -37.56
N PHE A 385 -18.10 -12.86 -36.41
CA PHE A 385 -16.88 -12.27 -35.86
C PHE A 385 -15.87 -13.35 -35.51
N GLN A 386 -16.30 -14.46 -34.91
CA GLN A 386 -15.43 -15.63 -34.65
C GLN A 386 -14.80 -16.18 -35.93
N TYR A 387 -15.58 -16.36 -37.01
CA TYR A 387 -15.04 -16.79 -38.30
C TYR A 387 -13.97 -15.83 -38.85
N GLN A 388 -14.14 -14.52 -38.66
CA GLN A 388 -13.14 -13.54 -39.08
C GLN A 388 -11.84 -13.67 -38.27
N LEU A 389 -11.93 -13.99 -36.97
CA LEU A 389 -10.75 -14.20 -36.12
C LEU A 389 -9.99 -15.48 -36.46
N HIS A 390 -10.71 -16.53 -36.87
CA HIS A 390 -10.12 -17.80 -37.31
C HIS A 390 -9.27 -17.65 -38.58
N ASP A 391 -9.63 -16.72 -39.46
CA ASP A 391 -8.92 -16.48 -40.73
C ASP A 391 -7.57 -15.76 -40.51
N ASN A 392 -7.49 -14.87 -39.52
CA ASN A 392 -6.27 -14.12 -39.20
C ASN A 392 -6.11 -13.85 -37.70
N GLN A 393 -5.29 -14.66 -37.03
CA GLN A 393 -5.02 -14.52 -35.60
C GLN A 393 -4.37 -13.17 -35.23
N MET A 394 -3.46 -12.65 -36.07
CA MET A 394 -2.80 -11.37 -35.84
C MET A 394 -3.80 -10.21 -35.85
N GLN A 395 -4.75 -10.23 -36.81
CA GLN A 395 -5.87 -9.30 -36.83
C GLN A 395 -6.69 -9.38 -35.53
N GLY A 396 -6.90 -10.59 -35.03
CA GLY A 396 -7.66 -10.80 -33.80
C GLY A 396 -7.10 -10.07 -32.58
N TYR A 397 -5.79 -10.08 -32.36
CA TYR A 397 -5.19 -9.38 -31.19
C TYR A 397 -5.55 -7.89 -31.16
N PHE A 398 -5.42 -7.20 -32.30
CA PHE A 398 -5.72 -5.77 -32.36
C PHE A 398 -7.22 -5.50 -32.32
N MET A 399 -8.05 -6.35 -32.91
CA MET A 399 -9.50 -6.22 -32.82
C MET A 399 -10.02 -6.38 -31.39
N LEU A 400 -9.52 -7.36 -30.64
CA LEU A 400 -9.89 -7.56 -29.25
C LEU A 400 -9.42 -6.40 -28.37
N ASN A 401 -8.19 -5.88 -28.59
CA ASN A 401 -7.69 -4.72 -27.86
C ASN A 401 -8.49 -3.44 -28.17
N CYS A 402 -8.96 -3.29 -29.41
CA CYS A 402 -9.87 -2.22 -29.81
C CYS A 402 -11.19 -2.29 -29.02
N LEU A 403 -11.82 -3.47 -28.95
CA LEU A 403 -13.04 -3.67 -28.16
C LEU A 403 -12.81 -3.37 -26.67
N THR A 404 -11.66 -3.77 -26.10
CA THR A 404 -11.27 -3.43 -24.73
C THR A 404 -11.19 -1.92 -24.52
N ASN A 405 -10.55 -1.18 -25.44
CA ASN A 405 -10.45 0.28 -25.35
C ASN A 405 -11.81 0.98 -25.48
N MET A 406 -12.71 0.45 -26.32
CA MET A 406 -14.09 0.94 -26.43
C MET A 406 -14.89 0.73 -25.13
N ALA A 407 -14.72 -0.40 -24.45
CA ALA A 407 -15.39 -0.63 -23.17
C ALA A 407 -14.79 0.22 -22.04
N ALA A 408 -13.46 0.38 -22.03
CA ALA A 408 -12.74 1.13 -21.00
C ALA A 408 -12.89 2.66 -21.13
N CYS A 409 -13.23 3.19 -22.30
CA CYS A 409 -13.44 4.64 -22.46
C CYS A 409 -14.79 5.13 -21.89
N ILE A 410 -15.76 4.22 -21.69
CA ILE A 410 -17.06 4.53 -21.10
C ILE A 410 -16.87 4.88 -19.62
N PRO A 411 -17.41 6.01 -19.13
CA PRO A 411 -17.30 6.41 -17.72
C PRO A 411 -17.85 5.35 -16.75
N SER A 412 -17.21 5.22 -15.58
CA SER A 412 -17.68 4.32 -14.51
C SER A 412 -19.04 4.75 -13.94
N GLY A 413 -19.79 3.80 -13.36
CA GLY A 413 -21.06 4.08 -12.67
C GLY A 413 -22.32 3.91 -13.53
N VAL A 414 -22.20 3.28 -14.70
CA VAL A 414 -23.32 3.01 -15.62
C VAL A 414 -24.40 2.09 -15.02
N ASP A 415 -24.07 1.36 -13.96
CA ASP A 415 -24.90 0.39 -13.24
C ASP A 415 -25.54 0.94 -11.96
N GLU A 416 -25.27 2.21 -11.60
CA GLU A 416 -25.87 2.82 -10.42
C GLU A 416 -27.39 3.00 -10.56
N THR A 417 -28.13 2.79 -9.47
CA THR A 417 -29.60 2.87 -9.47
C THR A 417 -30.17 4.22 -9.90
N SER A 418 -29.43 5.31 -9.71
CA SER A 418 -29.72 6.65 -10.24
C SER A 418 -29.60 6.70 -11.77
N ALA A 419 -28.65 5.97 -12.34
CA ALA A 419 -28.32 5.93 -13.76
C ALA A 419 -29.18 4.93 -14.56
N ILE A 420 -29.79 3.92 -13.91
CA ILE A 420 -30.71 2.96 -14.55
C ILE A 420 -31.91 3.64 -15.24
N ASN A 421 -32.31 4.82 -14.78
CA ASN A 421 -33.41 5.59 -15.38
C ASN A 421 -32.96 6.50 -16.54
N ASP A 422 -31.66 6.60 -16.81
CA ASP A 422 -31.12 7.32 -17.96
C ASP A 422 -30.97 6.37 -19.17
N PRO A 423 -31.66 6.65 -20.29
CA PRO A 423 -31.49 5.88 -21.52
C PRO A 423 -30.02 5.78 -21.97
N LYS A 424 -29.20 6.83 -21.81
CA LYS A 424 -27.80 6.81 -22.24
C LYS A 424 -26.96 5.84 -21.41
N SER A 425 -27.12 5.85 -20.10
CA SER A 425 -26.44 4.90 -19.20
C SER A 425 -26.83 3.45 -19.49
N THR A 426 -28.11 3.21 -19.82
CA THR A 426 -28.58 1.88 -20.20
C THR A 426 -27.89 1.37 -21.46
N VAL A 427 -27.76 2.22 -22.49
CA VAL A 427 -27.03 1.86 -23.72
C VAL A 427 -25.54 1.65 -23.42
N SER A 428 -24.91 2.48 -22.60
CA SER A 428 -23.53 2.28 -22.15
C SER A 428 -23.32 0.93 -21.47
N ALA A 429 -24.19 0.54 -20.53
CA ALA A 429 -24.13 -0.76 -19.87
C ALA A 429 -24.32 -1.93 -20.86
N CYS A 430 -25.17 -1.75 -21.88
CA CYS A 430 -25.35 -2.73 -22.95
C CYS A 430 -24.10 -2.87 -23.83
N ILE A 431 -23.44 -1.78 -24.22
CA ILE A 431 -22.18 -1.81 -24.97
C ILE A 431 -21.13 -2.61 -24.20
N VAL A 432 -20.90 -2.26 -22.93
CA VAL A 432 -19.93 -2.93 -22.05
C VAL A 432 -20.26 -4.43 -21.93
N THR A 433 -21.54 -4.77 -21.79
CA THR A 433 -22.01 -6.16 -21.67
C THR A 433 -21.78 -6.96 -22.95
N VAL A 434 -22.15 -6.42 -24.12
CA VAL A 434 -21.97 -7.07 -25.42
C VAL A 434 -20.49 -7.31 -25.72
N ILE A 435 -19.65 -6.29 -25.47
CA ILE A 435 -18.19 -6.40 -25.63
C ILE A 435 -17.63 -7.47 -24.68
N SER A 436 -17.98 -7.40 -23.40
CA SER A 436 -17.51 -8.36 -22.39
C SER A 436 -17.93 -9.79 -22.72
N TYR A 437 -19.16 -10.00 -23.19
CA TYR A 437 -19.64 -11.31 -23.63
C TYR A 437 -18.89 -11.82 -24.85
N THR A 438 -18.61 -10.94 -25.81
CA THR A 438 -17.83 -11.28 -27.01
C THR A 438 -16.42 -11.73 -26.63
N LEU A 439 -15.73 -10.93 -25.83
CA LEU A 439 -14.39 -11.23 -25.31
C LEU A 439 -14.38 -12.56 -24.54
N PHE A 440 -15.36 -12.78 -23.66
CA PHE A 440 -15.48 -14.01 -22.89
C PHE A 440 -15.68 -15.23 -23.80
N THR A 441 -16.58 -15.14 -24.77
CA THR A 441 -16.91 -16.26 -25.64
C THR A 441 -15.72 -16.64 -26.54
N VAL A 442 -15.03 -15.64 -27.12
CA VAL A 442 -13.84 -15.85 -27.96
C VAL A 442 -12.69 -16.48 -27.17
N ALA A 443 -12.39 -15.96 -25.98
CA ALA A 443 -11.20 -16.37 -25.24
C ALA A 443 -11.39 -17.54 -24.27
N PHE A 444 -12.63 -17.88 -23.89
CA PHE A 444 -12.92 -18.88 -22.85
C PHE A 444 -13.94 -19.95 -23.23
N VAL A 445 -14.75 -19.75 -24.28
CA VAL A 445 -15.78 -20.73 -24.70
C VAL A 445 -15.37 -21.42 -25.98
N ASP A 446 -14.94 -20.67 -27.00
CA ASP A 446 -14.36 -21.23 -28.22
C ASP A 446 -13.15 -22.10 -27.88
N LYS A 447 -12.99 -23.24 -28.57
CA LYS A 447 -11.90 -24.18 -28.29
C LYS A 447 -10.64 -23.82 -29.07
N ASP A 448 -10.82 -23.28 -30.26
CA ASP A 448 -9.75 -23.06 -31.22
C ASP A 448 -9.12 -21.67 -30.98
N LEU A 449 -9.93 -20.62 -30.81
CA LEU A 449 -9.45 -19.24 -30.54
C LEU A 449 -8.86 -19.05 -29.14
N ARG A 450 -9.23 -19.90 -28.19
CA ARG A 450 -8.80 -19.80 -26.80
C ARG A 450 -7.31 -19.96 -26.62
N GLU A 451 -6.70 -20.92 -27.33
CA GLU A 451 -5.26 -21.18 -27.21
C GLU A 451 -4.43 -19.95 -27.62
N ASP A 452 -4.98 -19.12 -28.50
CA ASP A 452 -4.35 -17.89 -28.97
C ASP A 452 -4.64 -16.69 -28.06
N PHE A 453 -5.91 -16.44 -27.69
CA PHE A 453 -6.32 -15.15 -27.09
C PHE A 453 -6.56 -15.17 -25.58
N TYR A 454 -6.51 -16.33 -24.92
CA TYR A 454 -6.86 -16.46 -23.51
C TYR A 454 -6.08 -15.49 -22.60
N LYS A 455 -4.76 -15.37 -22.81
CA LYS A 455 -3.91 -14.56 -21.92
C LYS A 455 -4.21 -13.07 -22.05
N ASP A 456 -4.31 -12.55 -23.27
CA ASP A 456 -4.50 -11.13 -23.53
C ASP A 456 -5.89 -10.64 -23.14
N VAL A 457 -6.92 -11.45 -23.38
CA VAL A 457 -8.29 -11.11 -22.97
C VAL A 457 -8.45 -11.18 -21.44
N ARG A 458 -7.81 -12.15 -20.78
CA ARG A 458 -7.80 -12.23 -19.31
C ARG A 458 -7.20 -10.97 -18.68
N ASP A 459 -6.12 -10.45 -19.25
CA ASP A 459 -5.46 -9.23 -18.77
C ASP A 459 -6.31 -7.99 -19.13
N SER A 460 -7.00 -7.99 -20.28
CA SER A 460 -7.96 -6.96 -20.71
C SER A 460 -9.15 -6.82 -19.76
N PHE A 461 -9.70 -7.93 -19.25
CA PHE A 461 -10.79 -7.88 -18.26
C PHE A 461 -10.37 -7.17 -16.96
N GLY A 462 -9.08 -7.17 -16.62
CA GLY A 462 -8.56 -6.38 -15.52
C GLY A 462 -8.75 -4.86 -15.71
N ALA A 463 -8.68 -4.35 -16.95
CA ALA A 463 -8.95 -2.94 -17.26
C ALA A 463 -10.46 -2.64 -17.28
N ILE A 464 -11.24 -3.50 -17.93
CA ILE A 464 -12.71 -3.34 -18.04
C ILE A 464 -13.36 -3.37 -16.65
N CYS A 465 -13.04 -4.36 -15.81
CA CYS A 465 -13.66 -4.51 -14.49
C CYS A 465 -13.23 -3.43 -13.48
N ARG A 466 -12.10 -2.74 -13.71
CA ARG A 466 -11.71 -1.57 -12.91
C ARG A 466 -12.62 -0.37 -13.16
N CYS A 467 -13.04 -0.18 -14.42
CA CYS A 467 -13.96 0.88 -14.80
C CYS A 467 -15.41 0.49 -14.51
N HIS A 468 -15.75 -0.80 -14.71
CA HIS A 468 -17.11 -1.33 -14.66
C HIS A 468 -17.20 -2.58 -13.78
N PRO A 469 -17.27 -2.45 -12.44
CA PRO A 469 -17.24 -3.59 -11.52
C PRO A 469 -18.41 -4.59 -11.70
N PHE A 470 -19.59 -4.18 -12.18
CA PHE A 470 -20.73 -5.08 -12.41
C PHE A 470 -20.43 -6.20 -13.42
N VAL A 471 -19.45 -6.00 -14.31
CA VAL A 471 -19.00 -7.00 -15.28
C VAL A 471 -18.48 -8.25 -14.57
N ILE A 472 -17.94 -8.12 -13.35
CA ILE A 472 -17.49 -9.26 -12.54
C ILE A 472 -18.67 -10.22 -12.24
N SER A 473 -19.86 -9.69 -11.93
CA SER A 473 -21.06 -10.51 -11.73
C SER A 473 -21.49 -11.21 -13.02
N LEU A 474 -21.38 -10.57 -14.18
CA LEU A 474 -21.69 -11.20 -15.48
C LEU A 474 -20.69 -12.30 -15.82
N LEU A 475 -19.39 -12.02 -15.70
CA LEU A 475 -18.32 -13.00 -15.88
C LEU A 475 -18.51 -14.19 -14.96
N PHE A 476 -18.93 -13.96 -13.71
CA PHE A 476 -19.16 -15.04 -12.75
C PHE A 476 -20.32 -15.95 -13.18
N ARG A 477 -21.43 -15.39 -13.67
CA ARG A 477 -22.57 -16.16 -14.22
C ARG A 477 -22.15 -16.98 -15.44
N TRP A 478 -21.52 -16.37 -16.44
CA TRP A 478 -21.09 -17.07 -17.66
C TRP A 478 -20.03 -18.13 -17.37
N THR A 479 -19.11 -17.84 -16.45
CA THR A 479 -18.12 -18.81 -15.98
C THR A 479 -18.81 -20.01 -15.34
N ALA A 480 -19.81 -19.80 -14.49
CA ALA A 480 -20.56 -20.87 -13.84
C ALA A 480 -21.29 -21.78 -14.85
N GLU A 481 -21.87 -21.20 -15.90
CA GLU A 481 -22.53 -21.92 -17.01
C GLU A 481 -21.53 -22.76 -17.81
N HIS A 482 -20.33 -22.24 -18.05
CA HIS A 482 -19.30 -22.87 -18.89
C HIS A 482 -18.20 -23.59 -18.08
N MET A 483 -18.45 -23.92 -16.80
CA MET A 483 -17.44 -24.54 -15.92
C MET A 483 -16.90 -25.88 -16.44
N ALA A 484 -17.70 -26.63 -17.20
CA ALA A 484 -17.25 -27.89 -17.80
C ALA A 484 -16.11 -27.70 -18.82
N ILE A 485 -16.05 -26.52 -19.44
CA ILE A 485 -15.08 -26.19 -20.48
C ILE A 485 -13.90 -25.40 -19.90
N MET A 486 -14.15 -24.48 -18.97
CA MET A 486 -13.10 -23.63 -18.40
C MET A 486 -12.26 -24.34 -17.34
N GLU A 487 -12.86 -25.19 -16.50
CA GLU A 487 -12.22 -25.83 -15.34
C GLU A 487 -11.29 -24.87 -14.56
N ARG A 488 -9.96 -25.05 -14.63
CA ARG A 488 -8.95 -24.21 -13.93
C ARG A 488 -8.79 -22.81 -14.51
N MET A 489 -9.15 -22.59 -15.78
CA MET A 489 -9.07 -21.28 -16.45
C MET A 489 -9.98 -20.25 -15.77
N ALA A 490 -11.11 -20.72 -15.22
CA ALA A 490 -12.00 -19.89 -14.41
C ALA A 490 -11.26 -19.27 -13.22
N LEU A 491 -10.43 -20.07 -12.53
CA LEU A 491 -9.67 -19.58 -11.39
C LEU A 491 -8.67 -18.50 -11.83
N TYR A 492 -7.91 -18.75 -12.89
CA TYR A 492 -6.94 -17.79 -13.42
C TYR A 492 -7.57 -16.49 -13.91
N LEU A 493 -8.78 -16.52 -14.47
CA LEU A 493 -9.54 -15.31 -14.80
C LEU A 493 -9.77 -14.47 -13.55
N PHE A 494 -10.33 -15.05 -12.50
CA PHE A 494 -10.61 -14.29 -11.28
C PHE A 494 -9.35 -13.84 -10.53
N HIS A 495 -8.19 -14.48 -10.76
CA HIS A 495 -6.90 -13.99 -10.24
C HIS A 495 -6.43 -12.67 -10.88
N SER A 496 -6.85 -12.37 -12.12
CA SER A 496 -6.50 -11.10 -12.77
C SER A 496 -7.44 -9.95 -12.40
N LEU A 497 -8.59 -10.25 -11.78
CA LEU A 497 -9.61 -9.27 -11.42
C LEU A 497 -9.35 -8.67 -10.04
N LYS A 498 -9.54 -7.36 -9.91
CA LYS A 498 -9.56 -6.69 -8.60
C LYS A 498 -10.96 -6.80 -7.99
N LEU A 499 -11.16 -7.77 -7.10
CA LEU A 499 -12.44 -8.01 -6.44
C LEU A 499 -12.76 -6.98 -5.34
N ASP A 500 -11.81 -6.12 -4.98
CA ASP A 500 -11.95 -5.14 -3.89
C ASP A 500 -13.06 -4.10 -4.14
N ASN A 501 -13.36 -3.82 -5.41
CA ASN A 501 -14.39 -2.87 -5.84
C ASN A 501 -15.71 -3.55 -6.24
N TRP A 502 -15.81 -4.87 -6.10
CA TRP A 502 -16.99 -5.61 -6.55
C TRP A 502 -18.09 -5.63 -5.51
N ASN A 503 -19.24 -5.04 -5.84
CA ASN A 503 -20.46 -5.14 -5.03
C ASN A 503 -21.26 -6.39 -5.42
N ILE A 504 -21.11 -7.46 -4.64
CA ILE A 504 -21.74 -8.75 -4.94
C ILE A 504 -23.27 -8.70 -4.74
N LEU A 505 -24.01 -9.21 -5.72
CA LEU A 505 -25.48 -9.23 -5.69
C LEU A 505 -26.03 -10.46 -4.97
N LYS A 506 -27.29 -10.39 -4.51
CA LYS A 506 -27.96 -11.55 -3.86
C LYS A 506 -28.00 -12.79 -4.77
N ASP A 507 -28.17 -12.62 -6.08
CA ASP A 507 -28.15 -13.74 -7.02
C ASP A 507 -26.75 -14.33 -7.22
N ASP A 508 -25.69 -13.53 -7.11
CA ASP A 508 -24.32 -14.01 -7.16
C ASP A 508 -24.00 -14.88 -5.92
N LEU A 509 -24.53 -14.49 -4.75
CA LEU A 509 -24.43 -15.30 -3.52
C LEU A 509 -25.16 -16.66 -3.66
N LYS A 510 -26.33 -16.69 -4.30
CA LYS A 510 -27.04 -17.94 -4.64
C LYS A 510 -26.21 -18.84 -5.54
N LEU A 511 -25.56 -18.24 -6.54
CA LEU A 511 -24.71 -18.98 -7.45
C LEU A 511 -23.44 -19.52 -6.75
N LEU A 512 -22.79 -18.71 -5.91
CA LEU A 512 -21.66 -19.15 -5.06
C LEU A 512 -22.06 -20.33 -4.17
N HIS A 513 -23.21 -20.24 -3.52
CA HIS A 513 -23.74 -21.33 -2.69
C HIS A 513 -24.00 -22.60 -3.50
N LYS A 514 -24.59 -22.47 -4.69
CA LYS A 514 -24.79 -23.59 -5.63
C LYS A 514 -23.47 -24.25 -6.04
N LEU A 515 -22.45 -23.45 -6.40
CA LEU A 515 -21.13 -23.98 -6.79
C LEU A 515 -20.42 -24.72 -5.66
N MET A 516 -20.59 -24.28 -4.41
CA MET A 516 -20.02 -24.95 -3.24
C MET A 516 -20.78 -26.21 -2.81
N SER A 517 -22.11 -26.22 -2.95
CA SER A 517 -22.98 -27.34 -2.54
C SER A 517 -23.00 -28.51 -3.53
N CYS A 518 -22.48 -28.33 -4.75
CA CYS A 518 -22.33 -29.39 -5.76
C CYS A 518 -21.45 -30.58 -5.30
N ALA A 519 -20.74 -30.46 -4.18
CA ALA A 519 -19.75 -31.42 -3.70
C ALA A 519 -20.30 -32.61 -2.90
N SER A 520 -21.52 -32.48 -2.36
CA SER A 520 -22.03 -33.36 -1.28
C SER A 520 -22.39 -34.78 -1.73
N LYS A 521 -22.52 -35.05 -3.04
CA LYS A 521 -23.20 -36.26 -3.55
C LYS A 521 -22.30 -37.44 -3.95
N THR A 522 -20.97 -37.30 -4.01
CA THR A 522 -20.09 -38.37 -4.53
C THR A 522 -18.79 -38.58 -3.74
N THR A 523 -18.38 -39.85 -3.59
CA THR A 523 -17.18 -40.29 -2.84
C THR A 523 -15.86 -39.86 -3.49
N SER A 524 -15.87 -39.43 -4.76
CA SER A 524 -14.74 -38.77 -5.43
C SER A 524 -15.22 -37.51 -6.16
N MET A 525 -14.45 -36.42 -6.01
CA MET A 525 -14.73 -35.14 -6.66
C MET A 525 -14.15 -35.11 -8.08
N THR A 526 -14.94 -34.73 -9.08
CA THR A 526 -14.46 -34.50 -10.45
C THR A 526 -13.52 -33.29 -10.54
N SER A 527 -12.73 -33.18 -11.61
CA SER A 527 -11.88 -32.00 -11.90
C SER A 527 -12.71 -30.71 -11.87
N GLN A 528 -13.87 -30.74 -12.53
CA GLN A 528 -14.83 -29.65 -12.59
C GLN A 528 -15.33 -29.24 -11.21
N GLN A 529 -15.76 -30.19 -10.36
CA GLN A 529 -16.25 -29.85 -9.01
C GLN A 529 -15.14 -29.26 -8.13
N LYS A 530 -13.90 -29.76 -8.24
CA LYS A 530 -12.76 -29.18 -7.52
C LYS A 530 -12.50 -27.74 -7.96
N ALA A 531 -12.58 -27.46 -9.26
CA ALA A 531 -12.44 -26.11 -9.79
C ALA A 531 -13.55 -25.18 -9.32
N GLN A 532 -14.81 -25.64 -9.27
CA GLN A 532 -15.95 -24.87 -8.75
C GLN A 532 -15.76 -24.46 -7.28
N ILE A 533 -15.36 -25.40 -6.43
CA ILE A 533 -15.10 -25.12 -5.01
C ILE A 533 -13.92 -24.15 -4.87
N GLN A 534 -12.83 -24.36 -5.61
CA GLN A 534 -11.66 -23.48 -5.56
C GLN A 534 -11.99 -22.06 -5.99
N LEU A 535 -12.77 -21.89 -7.07
CA LEU A 535 -13.25 -20.59 -7.54
C LEU A 535 -14.11 -19.89 -6.49
N ALA A 536 -15.11 -20.58 -5.94
CA ALA A 536 -16.00 -20.00 -4.93
C ALA A 536 -15.24 -19.61 -3.65
N LYS A 537 -14.29 -20.47 -3.21
CA LYS A 537 -13.42 -20.17 -2.07
C LYS A 537 -12.54 -18.95 -2.32
N TYR A 538 -11.99 -18.84 -3.53
CA TYR A 538 -11.15 -17.72 -3.93
C TYR A 538 -11.93 -16.40 -3.92
N ILE A 539 -13.11 -16.38 -4.56
CA ILE A 539 -13.99 -15.22 -4.62
C ILE A 539 -14.33 -14.73 -3.21
N ILE A 540 -14.92 -15.60 -2.37
CA ILE A 540 -15.35 -15.23 -1.02
C ILE A 540 -14.17 -14.74 -0.17
N GLN A 541 -12.97 -15.30 -0.34
CA GLN A 541 -11.80 -14.90 0.45
C GLN A 541 -11.25 -13.52 0.07
N HIS A 542 -11.47 -13.05 -1.17
CA HIS A 542 -10.90 -11.80 -1.70
C HIS A 542 -11.96 -10.71 -1.93
N LEU A 543 -13.17 -10.88 -1.36
CA LEU A 543 -14.15 -9.80 -1.29
C LEU A 543 -13.70 -8.72 -0.29
N ASN A 544 -14.10 -7.48 -0.53
CA ASN A 544 -13.82 -6.38 0.37
C ASN A 544 -14.80 -6.35 1.56
N TYR A 545 -14.37 -6.89 2.69
CA TYR A 545 -15.12 -6.86 3.96
C TYR A 545 -14.84 -5.61 4.82
N GLY A 546 -14.10 -4.63 4.27
CA GLY A 546 -13.78 -3.39 4.95
C GLY A 546 -14.92 -2.37 4.92
N TYR A 547 -14.56 -1.12 5.12
CA TYR A 547 -15.49 0.01 5.16
C TYR A 547 -15.36 0.88 3.89
N LYS A 548 -16.45 1.54 3.50
CA LYS A 548 -16.43 2.55 2.44
C LYS A 548 -15.71 3.80 2.94
N HIS A 549 -14.94 4.43 2.05
CA HIS A 549 -14.28 5.69 2.35
C HIS A 549 -15.28 6.84 2.39
N GLY A 550 -15.20 7.71 3.40
CA GLY A 550 -16.00 8.94 3.51
C GLY A 550 -17.51 8.77 3.74
N MET A 551 -18.03 7.55 3.89
CA MET A 551 -19.45 7.31 4.14
C MET A 551 -19.71 6.88 5.59
N VAL A 552 -20.55 7.65 6.28
CA VAL A 552 -21.03 7.34 7.64
C VAL A 552 -22.29 6.48 7.55
N ASP A 553 -22.40 5.48 8.42
CA ASP A 553 -23.63 4.68 8.55
C ASP A 553 -24.76 5.55 9.13
N PRO A 554 -25.89 5.72 8.41
CA PRO A 554 -27.03 6.49 8.92
C PRO A 554 -27.72 5.82 10.12
N ASN A 555 -27.53 4.51 10.34
CA ASN A 555 -28.14 3.79 11.44
C ASN A 555 -27.15 3.65 12.60
N VAL A 556 -27.35 4.45 13.66
CA VAL A 556 -26.57 4.34 14.89
C VAL A 556 -26.79 2.96 15.52
N SER A 557 -25.68 2.26 15.80
CA SER A 557 -25.72 0.97 16.48
C SER A 557 -26.28 1.12 17.89
N LYS A 558 -27.31 0.34 18.24
CA LYS A 558 -27.87 0.35 19.60
C LYS A 558 -26.89 -0.19 20.66
N SER A 559 -25.94 -1.03 20.26
CA SER A 559 -24.93 -1.59 21.17
C SER A 559 -23.68 -0.73 21.28
N GLN A 560 -23.43 0.15 20.31
CA GLN A 560 -22.30 1.07 20.27
C GLN A 560 -22.77 2.48 19.86
N PRO A 561 -23.57 3.17 20.71
CA PRO A 561 -24.22 4.44 20.32
C PRO A 561 -23.32 5.67 20.41
N TRP A 562 -22.12 5.57 20.98
CA TRP A 562 -21.26 6.71 21.31
C TRP A 562 -20.46 7.28 20.13
N HIS A 563 -20.43 6.63 18.96
CA HIS A 563 -19.76 7.21 17.79
C HIS A 563 -20.39 6.78 16.47
N SER A 564 -20.38 7.69 15.50
CA SER A 564 -20.75 7.40 14.10
C SER A 564 -19.75 6.43 13.47
N ARG A 565 -20.22 5.29 12.98
CA ARG A 565 -19.36 4.28 12.34
C ARG A 565 -19.29 4.48 10.84
N LYS A 566 -18.17 4.11 10.21
CA LYS A 566 -18.10 4.02 8.76
C LYS A 566 -19.08 2.95 8.23
N MET A 567 -19.66 3.20 7.06
CA MET A 567 -20.53 2.24 6.37
C MET A 567 -19.68 1.08 5.83
N PRO A 568 -20.06 -0.19 6.03
CA PRO A 568 -19.32 -1.32 5.45
C PRO A 568 -19.40 -1.28 3.92
N PHE A 569 -18.35 -1.76 3.24
CA PHE A 569 -18.32 -1.82 1.77
C PHE A 569 -19.43 -2.72 1.24
N LEU A 570 -19.49 -3.94 1.75
CA LEU A 570 -20.60 -4.86 1.53
C LEU A 570 -21.71 -4.59 2.55
N SER A 571 -22.97 -4.73 2.12
CA SER A 571 -24.11 -4.54 3.02
C SER A 571 -24.10 -5.53 4.18
N TYR A 572 -24.68 -5.16 5.33
CA TYR A 572 -24.82 -6.08 6.46
C TYR A 572 -25.55 -7.38 6.09
N ASP A 573 -26.57 -7.30 5.22
CA ASP A 573 -27.25 -8.46 4.63
C ASP A 573 -26.24 -9.40 3.95
N THR A 574 -25.30 -8.86 3.16
CA THR A 574 -24.28 -9.65 2.46
C THR A 574 -23.34 -10.35 3.45
N HIS A 575 -22.91 -9.68 4.51
CA HIS A 575 -22.09 -10.28 5.56
C HIS A 575 -22.83 -11.42 6.27
N GLU A 576 -24.12 -11.23 6.59
CA GLU A 576 -24.98 -12.25 7.19
C GLU A 576 -25.14 -13.45 6.26
N GLU A 577 -25.48 -13.23 4.98
CA GLU A 577 -25.68 -14.32 4.02
C GLU A 577 -24.41 -15.13 3.79
N ILE A 578 -23.24 -14.49 3.66
CA ILE A 578 -21.97 -15.21 3.56
C ILE A 578 -21.73 -16.07 4.80
N ALA A 579 -22.01 -15.54 6.01
CA ALA A 579 -21.84 -16.31 7.24
C ALA A 579 -22.71 -17.59 7.25
N PHE A 580 -23.95 -17.51 6.80
CA PHE A 580 -24.84 -18.67 6.72
C PHE A 580 -24.49 -19.64 5.59
N ILE A 581 -24.01 -19.13 4.46
CA ILE A 581 -23.45 -19.96 3.38
C ILE A 581 -22.26 -20.77 3.91
N LEU A 582 -21.38 -20.17 4.71
CA LEU A 582 -20.26 -20.90 5.35
C LEU A 582 -20.77 -22.02 6.27
N LEU A 583 -21.79 -21.75 7.09
CA LEU A 583 -22.35 -22.76 7.99
C LEU A 583 -22.98 -23.95 7.26
N ASP A 584 -23.79 -23.68 6.23
CA ASP A 584 -24.42 -24.75 5.46
C ASP A 584 -23.40 -25.60 4.71
N VAL A 585 -22.44 -24.97 4.05
CA VAL A 585 -21.42 -25.72 3.32
C VAL A 585 -20.56 -26.52 4.30
N CYS A 586 -20.16 -25.96 5.44
CA CYS A 586 -19.47 -26.72 6.47
C CYS A 586 -20.30 -27.92 6.98
N GLN A 587 -21.61 -27.77 7.12
CA GLN A 587 -22.52 -28.85 7.49
C GLN A 587 -22.59 -29.95 6.42
N GLN A 588 -22.50 -29.60 5.13
CA GLN A 588 -22.47 -30.58 4.04
C GLN A 588 -21.14 -31.36 3.97
N PHE A 589 -20.00 -30.69 4.21
CA PHE A 589 -18.66 -31.31 4.16
C PHE A 589 -18.33 -32.11 5.43
N GLN A 590 -18.73 -31.60 6.59
CA GLN A 590 -18.53 -32.23 7.89
C GLN A 590 -19.81 -32.06 8.72
N PRO A 591 -20.79 -32.97 8.53
CA PRO A 591 -21.98 -32.96 9.36
C PRO A 591 -21.60 -32.95 10.84
N LEU A 592 -22.33 -32.17 11.62
CA LEU A 592 -22.25 -32.26 13.07
C LEU A 592 -22.50 -33.73 13.47
N PRO A 593 -21.70 -34.27 14.42
CA PRO A 593 -21.63 -35.70 14.64
C PRO A 593 -22.97 -36.23 15.15
N ASP A 594 -23.62 -37.07 14.34
CA ASP A 594 -24.58 -38.05 14.85
C ASP A 594 -23.78 -39.01 15.74
N THR A 595 -23.99 -38.95 17.06
CA THR A 595 -23.35 -39.90 17.96
C THR A 595 -23.93 -41.29 17.69
N THR A 596 -23.25 -42.06 16.84
CA THR A 596 -23.69 -43.40 16.44
C THR A 596 -23.56 -44.37 17.62
N HIS A 597 -24.72 -44.95 17.98
CA HIS A 597 -24.92 -46.23 18.66
C HIS A 597 -24.16 -46.49 19.97
N THR A 598 -24.47 -45.73 21.02
CA THR A 598 -24.56 -46.30 22.37
C THR A 598 -25.90 -45.88 22.98
N ASN A 599 -26.63 -46.83 23.56
CA ASN A 599 -27.97 -46.61 24.14
C ASN A 599 -28.00 -45.59 25.30
N GLU A 600 -26.85 -45.05 25.70
CA GLU A 600 -26.70 -44.06 26.77
C GLU A 600 -26.86 -42.60 26.31
N ASN A 601 -26.82 -42.32 24.99
CA ASN A 601 -26.73 -40.94 24.46
C ASN A 601 -27.94 -40.47 23.62
N LYS A 602 -29.14 -41.02 23.86
CA LYS A 602 -30.35 -40.68 23.09
C LYS A 602 -30.70 -39.19 23.10
N GLY A 603 -30.49 -38.51 24.24
CA GLY A 603 -30.72 -37.06 24.37
C GLY A 603 -29.66 -36.18 23.70
N ALA A 604 -28.41 -36.65 23.54
CA ALA A 604 -27.37 -35.90 22.84
C ALA A 604 -27.59 -35.90 21.31
N ILE A 605 -28.11 -37.00 20.77
CA ILE A 605 -28.50 -37.15 19.35
C ILE A 605 -29.62 -36.17 18.98
N GLU A 606 -30.65 -36.07 19.83
CA GLU A 606 -31.78 -35.15 19.62
C GLU A 606 -31.35 -33.68 19.64
N LEU A 607 -30.40 -33.32 20.50
CA LEU A 607 -29.85 -31.95 20.59
C LEU A 607 -29.03 -31.55 19.36
N VAL A 608 -28.16 -32.45 18.86
CA VAL A 608 -27.38 -32.19 17.63
C VAL A 608 -28.29 -32.16 16.39
N GLY A 609 -29.32 -33.03 16.36
CA GLY A 609 -30.33 -33.03 15.31
C GLY A 609 -31.17 -31.74 15.30
N THR A 610 -31.49 -31.18 16.47
CA THR A 610 -32.22 -29.90 16.59
C THR A 610 -31.40 -28.74 16.03
N VAL A 611 -30.13 -28.62 16.41
CA VAL A 611 -29.22 -27.58 15.90
C VAL A 611 -28.99 -27.73 14.39
N THR A 612 -28.80 -28.95 13.91
CA THR A 612 -28.65 -29.24 12.47
C THR A 612 -29.91 -28.86 11.70
N THR A 613 -31.09 -29.21 12.22
CA THR A 613 -32.37 -28.87 11.60
C THR A 613 -32.59 -27.36 11.57
N ALA A 614 -32.24 -26.64 12.63
CA ALA A 614 -32.31 -25.18 12.65
C ALA A 614 -31.40 -24.56 11.56
N VAL A 615 -30.14 -24.98 11.45
CA VAL A 615 -29.23 -24.50 10.39
C VAL A 615 -29.80 -24.75 9.00
N SER A 616 -30.32 -25.96 8.73
CA SER A 616 -30.89 -26.30 7.41
C SER A 616 -32.26 -25.67 7.12
N THR A 617 -33.03 -25.30 8.15
CA THR A 617 -34.37 -24.70 8.00
C THR A 617 -34.29 -23.22 7.68
N TYR A 618 -33.31 -22.52 8.27
CA TYR A 618 -33.17 -21.07 8.15
C TYR A 618 -32.15 -20.66 7.09
N LEU A 619 -31.96 -21.43 6.00
CA LEU A 619 -31.15 -21.02 4.85
C LEU A 619 -32.04 -20.43 3.73
N PRO A 620 -31.79 -19.22 3.19
CA PRO A 620 -32.77 -18.49 2.37
C PRO A 620 -32.61 -18.75 0.87
N ILE A 621 -31.65 -19.58 0.48
CA ILE A 621 -31.42 -19.94 -0.93
C ILE A 621 -32.23 -21.19 -1.32
N ALA A 622 -32.92 -21.80 -0.37
CA ALA A 622 -33.68 -23.04 -0.54
C ALA A 622 -35.13 -22.86 -1.03
N ASP A 623 -35.65 -21.63 -1.14
CA ASP A 623 -37.05 -21.40 -1.54
C ASP A 623 -37.36 -21.67 -3.02
N GLN A 624 -36.37 -22.07 -3.83
CA GLN A 624 -36.60 -22.70 -5.14
C GLN A 624 -36.11 -24.16 -5.23
N ILE A 625 -35.58 -24.72 -4.15
CA ILE A 625 -35.17 -26.14 -4.05
C ILE A 625 -36.29 -26.95 -3.33
N GLN A 626 -37.52 -26.45 -3.30
CA GLN A 626 -38.68 -27.27 -2.88
C GLN A 626 -38.99 -28.42 -3.86
N LEU A 627 -38.38 -28.46 -5.05
CA LEU A 627 -38.51 -29.56 -6.02
C LEU A 627 -37.53 -30.74 -5.80
N LEU A 628 -36.61 -30.67 -4.82
CA LEU A 628 -35.64 -31.74 -4.55
C LEU A 628 -35.75 -32.31 -3.12
N LYS A 629 -36.83 -31.98 -2.39
CA LYS A 629 -37.10 -32.48 -1.04
C LYS A 629 -37.63 -33.91 -0.97
N SER A 630 -37.58 -34.67 -2.06
CA SER A 630 -37.77 -36.13 -2.01
C SER A 630 -36.42 -36.82 -1.93
N THR A 631 -36.24 -37.66 -0.91
CA THR A 631 -35.09 -38.55 -0.65
C THR A 631 -33.91 -37.95 0.13
N TYR A 632 -34.16 -37.48 1.35
CA TYR A 632 -33.18 -37.64 2.44
C TYR A 632 -33.35 -39.06 2.99
N ASP A 633 -32.71 -40.04 2.34
CA ASP A 633 -32.62 -41.39 2.89
C ASP A 633 -31.52 -41.40 3.96
N HIS A 634 -31.95 -41.54 5.22
CA HIS A 634 -31.09 -41.82 6.37
C HIS A 634 -30.55 -43.25 6.29
N SER A 635 -29.67 -43.54 5.32
CA SER A 635 -28.94 -44.80 5.31
C SER A 635 -27.68 -44.74 4.45
N THR A 636 -26.60 -44.16 4.95
CA THR A 636 -25.25 -44.45 4.45
C THR A 636 -24.27 -44.63 5.60
N SER A 637 -24.20 -45.90 6.01
CA SER A 637 -23.21 -46.47 6.91
C SER A 637 -21.78 -46.29 6.38
N ASN A 638 -20.91 -45.84 7.28
CA ASN A 638 -19.49 -46.22 7.44
C ASN A 638 -18.66 -46.44 6.16
N ASN A 639 -17.89 -45.42 5.75
CA ASN A 639 -16.45 -45.56 5.40
C ASN A 639 -15.76 -44.21 5.05
N ASN A 640 -15.92 -43.15 5.84
CA ASN A 640 -15.34 -41.81 5.56
C ASN A 640 -13.97 -41.53 6.23
N ARG A 641 -13.02 -42.47 6.21
CA ARG A 641 -11.67 -42.23 6.78
C ARG A 641 -10.73 -41.42 5.86
N SER A 642 -11.08 -41.18 4.59
CA SER A 642 -10.24 -40.45 3.63
C SER A 642 -10.55 -38.95 3.47
N ASN A 643 -11.67 -38.44 4.01
CA ASN A 643 -12.10 -37.03 3.86
C ASN A 643 -11.61 -36.10 4.99
N GLY A 644 -10.91 -36.62 6.00
CA GLY A 644 -10.54 -35.85 7.20
C GLY A 644 -9.67 -34.63 6.92
N ASN A 645 -8.76 -34.69 5.94
CA ASN A 645 -7.92 -33.55 5.57
C ASN A 645 -8.72 -32.47 4.82
N THR A 646 -9.55 -32.86 3.85
CA THR A 646 -10.35 -31.90 3.06
C THR A 646 -11.39 -31.16 3.90
N ALA A 647 -12.05 -31.85 4.84
CA ALA A 647 -12.98 -31.23 5.77
C ALA A 647 -12.28 -30.24 6.72
N ASN A 648 -11.11 -30.62 7.25
CA ASN A 648 -10.31 -29.74 8.10
C ASN A 648 -9.83 -28.48 7.37
N ASP A 649 -9.34 -28.63 6.13
CA ASP A 649 -8.91 -27.51 5.30
C ASP A 649 -10.06 -26.56 4.98
N PHE A 650 -11.26 -27.12 4.77
CA PHE A 650 -12.47 -26.33 4.50
C PHE A 650 -12.90 -25.54 5.74
N ILE A 651 -12.96 -26.17 6.91
CA ILE A 651 -13.32 -25.49 8.17
C ILE A 651 -12.27 -24.43 8.53
N HIS A 652 -10.98 -24.72 8.32
CA HIS A 652 -9.93 -23.74 8.55
C HIS A 652 -10.07 -22.51 7.64
N TRP A 653 -10.44 -22.72 6.36
CA TRP A 653 -10.76 -21.65 5.42
C TRP A 653 -12.03 -20.88 5.82
N ALA A 654 -13.09 -21.57 6.22
CA ALA A 654 -14.33 -20.93 6.67
C ALA A 654 -14.07 -20.01 7.87
N TRP A 655 -13.23 -20.44 8.82
CA TRP A 655 -12.78 -19.58 9.91
C TRP A 655 -11.95 -18.36 9.45
N SER A 656 -11.13 -18.47 8.40
CA SER A 656 -10.40 -17.30 7.90
C SER A 656 -11.33 -16.26 7.28
N VAL A 657 -12.40 -16.68 6.61
CA VAL A 657 -13.43 -15.78 6.08
C VAL A 657 -14.27 -15.21 7.22
N ALA A 658 -14.76 -16.06 8.14
CA ALA A 658 -15.60 -15.62 9.26
C ALA A 658 -14.90 -14.61 10.19
N ALA A 659 -13.57 -14.64 10.27
CA ALA A 659 -12.79 -13.65 11.02
C ALA A 659 -12.67 -12.28 10.32
N GLN A 660 -12.94 -12.21 9.01
CA GLN A 660 -12.95 -10.95 8.24
C GLN A 660 -14.35 -10.29 8.23
N LEU A 661 -15.41 -11.08 8.44
CA LEU A 661 -16.79 -10.59 8.45
C LEU A 661 -17.06 -9.68 9.65
N LYS A 662 -17.77 -8.56 9.42
CA LYS A 662 -18.19 -7.59 10.44
C LYS A 662 -19.49 -8.03 11.14
N LEU A 663 -19.49 -9.26 11.68
CA LEU A 663 -20.70 -9.89 12.26
C LEU A 663 -21.23 -9.16 13.49
N TYR A 664 -20.36 -8.57 14.31
CA TYR A 664 -20.79 -7.80 15.49
C TYR A 664 -21.48 -6.48 15.11
N ASP A 665 -21.14 -5.91 13.95
CA ASP A 665 -21.71 -4.65 13.49
C ASP A 665 -23.06 -4.84 12.77
N CYS A 666 -23.35 -6.07 12.33
CA CYS A 666 -24.61 -6.44 11.71
C CYS A 666 -25.78 -6.29 12.69
N PRO A 667 -26.99 -5.94 12.19
CA PRO A 667 -28.22 -6.03 12.97
C PRO A 667 -28.43 -7.43 13.55
N VAL A 668 -29.19 -7.51 14.64
CA VAL A 668 -29.52 -8.81 15.25
C VAL A 668 -30.30 -9.66 14.26
N SER A 669 -29.75 -10.82 13.92
CA SER A 669 -30.37 -11.75 12.99
C SER A 669 -31.40 -12.63 13.70
N PRO A 670 -32.65 -12.71 13.20
CA PRO A 670 -33.64 -13.64 13.73
C PRO A 670 -33.21 -15.09 13.47
N ARG A 671 -32.60 -15.37 12.31
CA ARG A 671 -32.08 -16.71 11.93
C ARG A 671 -30.99 -17.17 12.90
N ALA A 672 -30.04 -16.28 13.22
CA ALA A 672 -28.98 -16.57 14.18
C ALA A 672 -29.54 -16.80 15.59
N SER A 673 -30.57 -16.03 15.97
CA SER A 673 -31.23 -16.15 17.28
C SER A 673 -31.94 -17.51 17.43
N ASP A 674 -32.62 -17.99 16.37
CA ASP A 674 -33.29 -19.29 16.38
C ASP A 674 -32.29 -20.47 16.46
N ILE A 675 -31.15 -20.35 15.75
CA ILE A 675 -30.06 -21.31 15.88
C ILE A 675 -29.46 -21.26 17.29
N GLU A 676 -29.22 -20.07 17.84
CA GLU A 676 -28.68 -19.90 19.18
C GLU A 676 -29.60 -20.49 20.27
N ASN A 677 -30.91 -20.32 20.14
CA ASN A 677 -31.91 -20.91 21.03
C ASN A 677 -31.84 -22.45 21.04
N SER A 678 -31.35 -23.06 19.96
CA SER A 678 -31.12 -24.50 19.85
C SER A 678 -29.79 -24.94 20.52
N ILE A 679 -28.87 -24.01 20.78
CA ILE A 679 -27.57 -24.26 21.42
C ILE A 679 -27.75 -24.35 22.94
N THR A 680 -27.94 -25.56 23.43
CA THR A 680 -28.13 -25.83 24.86
C THR A 680 -26.81 -26.05 25.61
N LEU A 681 -26.82 -25.89 26.94
CA LEU A 681 -25.65 -26.15 27.78
C LEU A 681 -25.08 -27.59 27.63
N PRO A 682 -25.91 -28.66 27.55
CA PRO A 682 -25.41 -30.01 27.26
C PRO A 682 -24.67 -30.10 25.92
N PHE A 683 -25.14 -29.42 24.87
CA PHE A 683 -24.46 -29.36 23.58
C PHE A 683 -23.07 -28.71 23.71
N LEU A 684 -22.97 -27.56 24.39
CA LEU A 684 -21.69 -26.88 24.60
C LEU A 684 -20.67 -27.76 25.35
N LYS A 685 -21.13 -28.50 26.37
CA LYS A 685 -20.28 -29.46 27.10
C LYS A 685 -19.81 -30.61 26.22
N LEU A 686 -20.68 -31.12 25.35
CA LEU A 686 -20.34 -32.16 24.38
C LEU A 686 -19.25 -31.69 23.41
N VAL A 687 -19.36 -30.45 22.90
CA VAL A 687 -18.35 -29.86 22.00
C VAL A 687 -16.98 -29.73 22.68
N LEU A 688 -16.95 -29.24 23.93
CA LEU A 688 -15.70 -29.10 24.70
C LEU A 688 -15.01 -30.45 24.93
N ASN A 689 -15.79 -31.50 25.21
CA ASN A 689 -15.28 -32.84 25.52
C ASN A 689 -15.06 -33.71 24.26
N SER A 690 -15.39 -33.22 23.07
CA SER A 690 -15.22 -33.96 21.83
C SER A 690 -13.74 -34.21 21.50
N TYR A 691 -13.43 -35.47 21.16
CA TYR A 691 -12.11 -35.92 20.71
C TYR A 691 -11.84 -35.63 19.22
N ASN A 692 -12.88 -35.32 18.43
CA ASN A 692 -12.72 -34.95 17.02
C ASN A 692 -12.52 -33.43 16.91
N ASN A 693 -11.27 -33.02 16.69
CA ASN A 693 -10.89 -31.60 16.55
C ASN A 693 -11.59 -30.90 15.37
N VAL A 694 -11.83 -31.61 14.27
CA VAL A 694 -12.47 -31.05 13.07
C VAL A 694 -13.94 -30.75 13.35
N SER A 695 -14.67 -31.72 13.90
CA SER A 695 -16.08 -31.58 14.26
C SER A 695 -16.31 -30.55 15.38
N SER A 696 -15.44 -30.53 16.39
CA SER A 696 -15.52 -29.54 17.47
C SER A 696 -15.17 -28.13 17.00
N SER A 697 -14.25 -27.98 16.05
CA SER A 697 -13.96 -26.70 15.40
C SER A 697 -15.13 -26.20 14.53
N HIS A 698 -15.80 -27.09 13.79
CA HIS A 698 -17.03 -26.75 13.07
C HIS A 698 -18.13 -26.30 14.05
N SER A 699 -18.34 -27.04 15.13
CA SER A 699 -19.32 -26.67 16.17
C SER A 699 -18.99 -25.31 16.80
N ALA A 700 -17.71 -25.02 17.02
CA ALA A 700 -17.26 -23.73 17.53
C ALA A 700 -17.47 -22.58 16.52
N LEU A 701 -17.36 -22.83 15.22
CA LEU A 701 -17.65 -21.84 14.16
C LEU A 701 -19.15 -21.50 14.15
N LEU A 702 -20.01 -22.50 14.27
CA LEU A 702 -21.46 -22.32 14.41
C LEU A 702 -21.80 -21.50 15.65
N VAL A 703 -21.20 -21.84 16.80
CA VAL A 703 -21.38 -21.08 18.05
C VAL A 703 -20.92 -19.65 17.86
N TYR A 704 -19.75 -19.40 17.24
CA TYR A 704 -19.24 -18.05 16.99
C TYR A 704 -20.19 -17.21 16.11
N ILE A 705 -20.59 -17.72 14.94
CA ILE A 705 -21.43 -16.97 13.99
C ILE A 705 -22.81 -16.68 14.59
N SER A 706 -23.47 -17.69 15.17
CA SER A 706 -24.78 -17.51 15.81
C SER A 706 -24.70 -16.54 16.99
N PHE A 707 -23.68 -16.69 17.84
CA PHE A 707 -23.48 -15.82 18.99
C PHE A 707 -23.18 -14.37 18.60
N ALA A 708 -22.31 -14.15 17.60
CA ALA A 708 -21.94 -12.82 17.11
C ALA A 708 -23.11 -12.07 16.45
N LEU A 709 -24.05 -12.76 15.83
CA LEU A 709 -25.26 -12.17 15.19
C LEU A 709 -26.48 -12.11 16.11
N SER A 710 -26.39 -12.69 17.31
CA SER A 710 -27.50 -12.73 18.27
C SER A 710 -27.56 -11.51 19.19
N ALA A 711 -28.72 -11.32 19.84
CA ALA A 711 -28.84 -10.35 20.92
C ALA A 711 -28.06 -10.75 22.20
N THR A 712 -27.64 -12.01 22.33
CA THR A 712 -26.92 -12.52 23.51
C THR A 712 -25.54 -11.88 23.64
N SER A 713 -24.85 -11.60 22.53
CA SER A 713 -23.56 -10.88 22.56
C SER A 713 -23.70 -9.36 22.69
N ARG A 714 -24.91 -8.79 22.58
CA ARG A 714 -25.15 -7.34 22.60
C ARG A 714 -25.62 -6.80 23.95
N HIS A 715 -25.98 -7.67 24.90
CA HIS A 715 -26.53 -7.26 26.19
C HIS A 715 -26.11 -8.19 27.33
N PHE A 716 -25.51 -7.65 28.39
CA PHE A 716 -24.94 -8.44 29.50
C PHE A 716 -25.95 -9.38 30.19
N LEU A 717 -27.13 -8.91 30.59
CA LEU A 717 -28.12 -9.80 31.25
C LEU A 717 -28.58 -10.99 30.37
N ARG A 718 -28.58 -10.81 29.04
CA ARG A 718 -28.89 -11.90 28.10
C ARG A 718 -27.69 -12.83 27.94
N PHE A 719 -26.49 -12.25 27.88
CA PHE A 719 -25.23 -12.98 27.88
C PHE A 719 -25.14 -13.94 29.08
N GLU A 720 -25.43 -13.46 30.29
CA GLU A 720 -25.39 -14.27 31.51
C GLU A 720 -26.47 -15.38 31.47
N SER A 721 -27.73 -15.03 31.20
CA SER A 721 -28.85 -15.98 31.22
C SER A 721 -28.81 -17.05 30.13
N ASN A 722 -28.26 -16.75 28.95
CA ASN A 722 -28.19 -17.68 27.81
C ASN A 722 -26.83 -18.42 27.70
N GLY A 723 -26.05 -18.52 28.79
CA GLY A 723 -24.81 -19.30 28.82
C GLY A 723 -23.69 -18.73 27.95
N GLY A 724 -23.61 -17.40 27.83
CA GLY A 724 -22.62 -16.69 27.02
C GLY A 724 -21.17 -17.05 27.36
N TRP A 725 -20.84 -17.20 28.65
CA TRP A 725 -19.50 -17.64 29.08
C TRP A 725 -19.08 -18.99 28.51
N MET A 726 -20.02 -19.96 28.48
CA MET A 726 -19.75 -21.28 27.91
C MET A 726 -19.59 -21.24 26.39
N LYS A 727 -20.30 -20.34 25.71
CA LYS A 727 -20.14 -20.09 24.26
C LYS A 727 -18.76 -19.51 23.96
N LEU A 728 -18.33 -18.48 24.70
CA LEU A 728 -16.96 -17.93 24.60
C LEU A 728 -15.89 -18.99 24.89
N LEU A 729 -16.09 -19.82 25.91
CA LEU A 729 -15.16 -20.89 26.25
C LEU A 729 -15.03 -21.95 25.15
N VAL A 730 -16.13 -22.28 24.46
CA VAL A 730 -16.10 -23.17 23.28
C VAL A 730 -15.29 -22.56 22.14
N VAL A 731 -15.53 -21.28 21.83
CA VAL A 731 -14.77 -20.56 20.78
C VAL A 731 -13.28 -20.50 21.13
N LEU A 732 -12.93 -20.22 22.39
CA LEU A 732 -11.55 -20.19 22.87
C LEU A 732 -10.85 -21.56 22.79
N LYS A 733 -11.52 -22.64 23.24
CA LYS A 733 -10.88 -23.97 23.33
C LYS A 733 -10.86 -24.74 22.01
N LYS A 734 -11.87 -24.56 21.17
CA LYS A 734 -12.09 -25.37 19.95
C LYS A 734 -12.09 -24.56 18.65
N GLY A 735 -12.20 -23.23 18.71
CA GLY A 735 -12.17 -22.33 17.56
C GLY A 735 -10.81 -21.65 17.34
N LYS A 736 -10.84 -20.46 16.68
CA LYS A 736 -9.66 -19.63 16.42
C LYS A 736 -9.49 -18.51 17.46
N PRO A 737 -8.27 -18.24 17.96
CA PRO A 737 -8.01 -17.16 18.91
C PRO A 737 -8.34 -15.77 18.36
N GLU A 738 -8.17 -15.57 17.04
CA GLU A 738 -8.53 -14.33 16.35
C GLU A 738 -10.02 -13.97 16.49
N ALA A 739 -10.91 -14.96 16.65
CA ALA A 739 -12.34 -14.74 16.82
C ALA A 739 -12.70 -14.28 18.24
N VAL A 740 -11.97 -14.78 19.26
CA VAL A 740 -12.16 -14.38 20.65
C VAL A 740 -11.70 -12.93 20.86
N ILE A 741 -10.53 -12.57 20.33
CA ILE A 741 -10.01 -11.19 20.41
C ILE A 741 -11.02 -10.19 19.85
N ARG A 742 -11.61 -10.49 18.69
CA ARG A 742 -12.61 -9.63 18.05
C ARG A 742 -13.87 -9.48 18.87
N ILE A 743 -14.55 -10.60 19.12
CA ILE A 743 -15.86 -10.56 19.76
C ILE A 743 -15.78 -10.03 21.19
N PHE A 744 -14.71 -10.37 21.94
CA PHE A 744 -14.54 -9.90 23.31
C PHE A 744 -14.23 -8.40 23.37
N SER A 745 -13.37 -7.91 22.46
CA SER A 745 -13.05 -6.47 22.35
C SER A 745 -14.27 -5.61 22.00
N ASP A 746 -15.18 -6.11 21.16
CA ASP A 746 -16.41 -5.39 20.78
C ASP A 746 -17.51 -5.46 21.86
N MET A 747 -17.62 -6.60 22.56
CA MET A 747 -18.66 -6.84 23.57
C MET A 747 -18.47 -6.04 24.85
N VAL A 748 -17.26 -6.06 25.43
CA VAL A 748 -17.02 -5.51 26.77
C VAL A 748 -17.33 -4.02 26.84
N PRO A 749 -16.89 -3.14 25.91
CA PRO A 749 -17.25 -1.73 25.95
C PRO A 749 -18.77 -1.51 25.88
N SER A 750 -19.48 -2.31 25.07
CA SER A 750 -20.93 -2.28 24.97
C SER A 750 -21.62 -2.65 26.30
N PHE A 751 -21.09 -3.66 27.00
CA PHE A 751 -21.60 -4.08 28.31
C PHE A 751 -21.34 -3.03 29.38
N VAL A 752 -20.14 -2.45 29.39
CA VAL A 752 -19.75 -1.40 30.34
C VAL A 752 -20.61 -0.15 30.15
N TYR A 753 -20.82 0.27 28.89
CA TYR A 753 -21.67 1.40 28.57
C TYR A 753 -23.11 1.22 29.06
N MET A 754 -23.65 -0.02 28.97
CA MET A 754 -25.05 -0.29 29.33
C MET A 754 -25.28 -0.68 30.80
N HIS A 755 -24.34 -1.39 31.43
CA HIS A 755 -24.50 -2.05 32.73
C HIS A 755 -23.39 -1.72 33.74
N GLY A 756 -22.51 -0.75 33.44
CA GLY A 756 -21.45 -0.34 34.36
C GLY A 756 -20.47 -1.48 34.68
N ASP A 757 -20.21 -1.74 35.97
CA ASP A 757 -19.29 -2.79 36.43
C ASP A 757 -19.95 -4.16 36.67
N ASP A 758 -21.25 -4.32 36.41
CA ASP A 758 -21.99 -5.58 36.63
C ASP A 758 -21.31 -6.78 35.94
N PHE A 759 -20.85 -6.59 34.70
CA PHE A 759 -20.09 -7.60 33.95
C PHE A 759 -18.84 -8.08 34.69
N PHE A 760 -18.13 -7.15 35.32
CA PHE A 760 -16.92 -7.45 36.07
C PHE A 760 -17.19 -8.05 37.44
N ASN A 761 -18.44 -8.01 37.93
CA ASN A 761 -18.83 -8.62 39.19
C ASN A 761 -19.19 -10.11 39.07
N ASP A 762 -19.33 -10.64 37.86
CA ASP A 762 -19.53 -12.07 37.61
C ASP A 762 -18.26 -12.91 37.89
N GLU A 763 -18.38 -13.96 38.71
CA GLU A 763 -17.28 -14.88 39.03
C GLU A 763 -16.74 -15.62 37.79
N SER A 764 -17.60 -15.82 36.78
CA SER A 764 -17.28 -16.52 35.54
C SER A 764 -16.23 -15.79 34.70
N LEU A 765 -16.10 -14.46 34.84
CA LEU A 765 -15.07 -13.67 34.17
C LEU A 765 -13.66 -14.07 34.64
N SER A 766 -13.47 -14.22 35.96
CA SER A 766 -12.18 -14.63 36.54
C SER A 766 -11.81 -16.04 36.07
N ASP A 767 -12.79 -16.95 35.98
CA ASP A 767 -12.59 -18.28 35.43
C ASP A 767 -12.28 -18.27 33.92
N PHE A 768 -12.92 -17.41 33.14
CA PHE A 768 -12.63 -17.26 31.71
C PHE A 768 -11.24 -16.67 31.47
N LEU A 769 -10.85 -15.63 32.22
CA LEU A 769 -9.50 -15.05 32.16
C LEU A 769 -8.43 -16.08 32.51
N LYS A 770 -8.70 -16.92 33.53
CA LYS A 770 -7.84 -18.06 33.85
C LYS A 770 -7.66 -19.00 32.66
N HIS A 771 -8.74 -19.35 31.98
CA HIS A 771 -8.66 -20.17 30.76
C HIS A 771 -7.90 -19.47 29.63
N MET A 772 -8.02 -18.16 29.45
CA MET A 772 -7.27 -17.43 28.42
C MET A 772 -5.76 -17.45 28.67
N ILE A 773 -5.35 -17.33 29.93
CA ILE A 773 -3.94 -17.32 30.33
C ILE A 773 -3.35 -18.75 30.34
N GLU A 774 -4.10 -19.74 30.81
CA GLU A 774 -3.63 -21.12 30.98
C GLU A 774 -3.74 -21.99 29.72
N LEU A 775 -4.70 -21.70 28.82
CA LEU A 775 -4.91 -22.52 27.63
C LEU A 775 -3.88 -22.18 26.53
N LYS A 776 -2.99 -23.14 26.22
CA LYS A 776 -2.07 -23.13 25.05
C LYS A 776 -1.11 -21.92 24.97
N THR A 777 -0.78 -21.30 26.10
CA THR A 777 0.16 -20.17 26.30
C THR A 777 -0.05 -18.96 25.37
N ASP A 778 0.18 -17.74 25.88
CA ASP A 778 0.04 -16.46 25.14
C ASP A 778 0.60 -16.45 23.69
N PRO A 779 1.63 -17.22 23.24
CA PRO A 779 2.04 -17.28 21.83
C PRO A 779 0.93 -17.44 20.79
N MET A 780 -0.18 -18.15 21.07
CA MET A 780 -1.27 -18.24 20.09
C MET A 780 -2.07 -16.94 20.00
N LEU A 781 -2.32 -16.28 21.13
CA LEU A 781 -3.01 -14.99 21.18
C LEU A 781 -2.12 -13.84 20.68
N ILE A 782 -0.82 -13.88 20.99
CA ILE A 782 0.21 -13.00 20.40
C ILE A 782 0.22 -13.13 18.88
N LYS A 783 0.30 -14.37 18.36
CA LYS A 783 0.26 -14.61 16.90
C LYS A 783 -1.06 -14.18 16.29
N ALA A 784 -2.17 -14.35 16.99
CA ALA A 784 -3.48 -13.88 16.54
C ALA A 784 -3.52 -12.36 16.46
N ALA A 785 -3.11 -11.65 17.51
CA ALA A 785 -3.02 -10.19 17.56
C ALA A 785 -2.12 -9.63 16.44
N ALA A 786 -0.95 -10.24 16.23
CA ALA A 786 -0.04 -9.88 15.14
C ALA A 786 -0.68 -10.06 13.75
N LYS A 787 -1.55 -11.05 13.54
CA LYS A 787 -2.30 -11.20 12.28
C LYS A 787 -3.44 -10.21 12.13
N VAL A 788 -4.10 -9.82 13.22
CA VAL A 788 -5.22 -8.86 13.18
C VAL A 788 -4.74 -7.48 12.75
N HIS A 789 -3.66 -6.98 13.36
CA HIS A 789 -3.17 -5.61 13.13
C HIS A 789 -1.80 -5.51 12.42
N LYS A 790 -1.25 -6.62 11.92
CA LYS A 790 0.08 -6.68 11.26
C LYS A 790 1.23 -6.09 12.11
N THR A 791 1.09 -6.08 13.44
CA THR A 791 2.09 -5.50 14.36
C THR A 791 3.01 -6.57 14.94
N ASN A 792 4.30 -6.25 15.05
CA ASN A 792 5.29 -7.10 15.70
C ASN A 792 5.43 -6.66 17.17
N GLY A 793 4.96 -7.47 18.13
CA GLY A 793 5.43 -7.38 19.52
C GLY A 793 4.43 -7.06 20.64
N GLY A 794 3.13 -7.30 20.50
CA GLY A 794 2.15 -7.13 21.59
C GLY A 794 1.57 -8.45 22.13
N SER A 795 1.18 -8.48 23.42
CA SER A 795 0.36 -9.58 23.96
C SER A 795 -1.06 -9.52 23.41
N GLY A 796 -1.65 -10.66 23.07
CA GLY A 796 -3.04 -10.68 22.59
C GLY A 796 -4.04 -10.28 23.67
N ILE A 797 -3.73 -10.56 24.94
CA ILE A 797 -4.54 -10.08 26.07
C ILE A 797 -4.36 -8.58 26.27
N GLY A 798 -3.12 -8.09 26.13
CA GLY A 798 -2.82 -6.66 26.12
C GLY A 798 -3.59 -5.90 25.03
N LEU A 799 -3.71 -6.48 23.83
CA LEU A 799 -4.51 -5.93 22.74
C LEU A 799 -6.00 -5.79 23.10
N MET A 800 -6.61 -6.82 23.68
CA MET A 800 -8.02 -6.78 24.09
C MET A 800 -8.25 -5.72 25.17
N ILE A 801 -7.45 -5.74 26.23
CA ILE A 801 -7.58 -4.78 27.34
C ILE A 801 -7.31 -3.35 26.87
N GLY A 802 -6.26 -3.15 26.07
CA GLY A 802 -5.98 -1.86 25.45
C GLY A 802 -7.12 -1.39 24.55
N SER A 803 -7.78 -2.31 23.82
CA SER A 803 -8.99 -1.97 23.06
C SER A 803 -10.13 -1.54 23.97
N HIS A 804 -10.34 -2.19 25.12
CA HIS A 804 -11.38 -1.76 26.08
C HIS A 804 -11.10 -0.37 26.65
N VAL A 805 -9.85 -0.09 27.05
CA VAL A 805 -9.44 1.23 27.56
C VAL A 805 -9.57 2.29 26.47
N TRP A 806 -9.21 1.95 25.22
CA TRP A 806 -9.36 2.86 24.09
C TRP A 806 -10.83 3.22 23.82
N HIS A 807 -11.72 2.23 23.77
CA HIS A 807 -13.15 2.49 23.61
C HIS A 807 -13.71 3.31 24.77
N ALA A 808 -13.28 3.04 26.00
CA ALA A 808 -13.68 3.83 27.17
C ALA A 808 -13.22 5.30 27.05
N HIS A 809 -11.99 5.53 26.57
CA HIS A 809 -11.49 6.87 26.30
C HIS A 809 -12.29 7.57 25.19
N LEU A 810 -12.65 6.84 24.13
CA LEU A 810 -13.51 7.37 23.07
C LEU A 810 -14.92 7.70 23.59
N ILE A 811 -15.49 6.88 24.46
CA ILE A 811 -16.78 7.17 25.11
C ILE A 811 -16.65 8.44 25.95
N ASP A 812 -15.61 8.55 26.79
CA ASP A 812 -15.38 9.73 27.62
C ASP A 812 -15.19 11.00 26.79
N SER A 813 -14.52 10.93 25.63
CA SER A 813 -14.32 12.11 24.76
C SER A 813 -15.61 12.64 24.12
N VAL A 814 -16.63 11.79 23.96
CA VAL A 814 -17.93 12.20 23.40
C VAL A 814 -19.00 12.41 24.47
N SER A 815 -18.74 11.96 25.71
CA SER A 815 -19.69 12.04 26.80
C SER A 815 -19.36 13.23 27.69
N ASP A 816 -20.26 14.20 27.79
CA ASP A 816 -20.15 15.36 28.69
C ASP A 816 -20.42 14.97 30.16
N LEU A 817 -19.80 13.89 30.64
CA LEU A 817 -19.98 13.32 31.99
C LEU A 817 -18.92 13.80 32.99
N MET A 818 -17.88 14.48 32.50
CA MET A 818 -16.85 15.15 33.31
C MET A 818 -16.97 16.66 33.14
N ASP A 819 -16.77 17.42 34.22
CA ASP A 819 -16.71 18.88 34.14
C ASP A 819 -15.36 19.38 33.58
N ASP A 820 -15.24 20.70 33.36
CA ASP A 820 -14.01 21.34 32.84
C ASP A 820 -12.79 21.18 33.79
N GLN A 821 -13.03 20.76 35.04
CA GLN A 821 -12.00 20.44 36.04
C GLN A 821 -11.77 18.92 36.14
N GLY A 822 -12.40 18.13 35.26
CA GLY A 822 -12.30 16.68 35.19
C GLY A 822 -12.95 15.92 36.34
N LYS A 823 -13.85 16.57 37.09
CA LYS A 823 -14.65 15.95 38.14
C LYS A 823 -15.91 15.37 37.50
N GLY A 824 -16.20 14.10 37.78
CA GLY A 824 -17.35 13.41 37.23
C GLY A 824 -17.13 11.92 37.08
N PHE A 825 -17.97 11.30 36.25
CA PHE A 825 -17.87 9.88 35.95
C PHE A 825 -17.02 9.65 34.70
N SER A 826 -16.06 8.73 34.78
CA SER A 826 -15.21 8.33 33.66
C SER A 826 -15.33 6.82 33.40
N TYR A 827 -15.61 6.46 32.15
CA TYR A 827 -15.57 5.08 31.70
C TYR A 827 -14.16 4.52 31.71
N VAL A 828 -13.13 5.34 31.46
CA VAL A 828 -11.72 4.91 31.59
C VAL A 828 -11.44 4.43 33.01
N ASP A 829 -11.84 5.21 34.01
CA ASP A 829 -11.64 4.85 35.43
C ASP A 829 -12.40 3.57 35.78
N LEU A 830 -13.66 3.47 35.35
CA LEU A 830 -14.47 2.27 35.54
C LEU A 830 -13.80 1.02 34.96
N VAL A 831 -13.32 1.08 33.71
CA VAL A 831 -12.71 -0.06 33.01
C VAL A 831 -11.37 -0.45 33.64
N LEU A 832 -10.48 0.52 33.90
CA LEU A 832 -9.18 0.27 34.53
C LEU A 832 -9.36 -0.34 35.93
N HIS A 833 -10.21 0.28 36.77
CA HIS A 833 -10.52 -0.24 38.10
C HIS A 833 -11.10 -1.65 38.03
N SER A 834 -12.05 -1.90 37.14
CA SER A 834 -12.72 -3.20 37.06
C SER A 834 -11.80 -4.33 36.57
N TRP A 835 -10.88 -4.05 35.64
CA TRP A 835 -9.86 -5.02 35.22
C TRP A 835 -8.85 -5.32 36.33
N LEU A 836 -8.35 -4.30 37.03
CA LEU A 836 -7.45 -4.50 38.19
C LEU A 836 -8.15 -5.32 39.28
N LYS A 837 -9.40 -4.99 39.62
CA LYS A 837 -10.24 -5.74 40.57
C LYS A 837 -10.40 -7.21 40.15
N THR A 838 -10.64 -7.45 38.86
CA THR A 838 -10.79 -8.80 38.29
C THR A 838 -9.51 -9.62 38.45
N VAL A 839 -8.33 -9.01 38.24
CA VAL A 839 -7.04 -9.66 38.44
C VAL A 839 -6.80 -9.95 39.92
N PHE A 840 -7.04 -8.98 40.81
CA PHE A 840 -6.79 -9.11 42.26
C PHE A 840 -7.73 -10.10 42.96
N ARG A 841 -8.85 -10.49 42.34
CA ARG A 841 -9.69 -11.60 42.86
C ARG A 841 -8.94 -12.94 42.91
N LYS A 842 -7.97 -13.16 42.02
CA LYS A 842 -7.16 -14.39 42.04
C LYS A 842 -6.06 -14.27 43.08
N ALA A 843 -6.14 -15.03 44.18
CA ALA A 843 -5.21 -14.89 45.31
C ALA A 843 -3.71 -15.08 44.97
N ASP A 844 -3.39 -15.83 43.91
CA ASP A 844 -2.03 -16.12 43.47
C ASP A 844 -1.60 -15.36 42.20
N TRP A 845 -2.31 -14.29 41.80
CA TRP A 845 -2.07 -13.56 40.54
C TRP A 845 -0.62 -13.11 40.33
N MET A 846 0.05 -12.64 41.38
CA MET A 846 1.45 -12.14 41.33
C MET A 846 2.47 -13.22 40.95
N TRP A 847 2.12 -14.50 41.12
CA TRP A 847 2.99 -15.63 40.83
C TRP A 847 2.83 -16.14 39.39
N HIS A 848 1.94 -15.53 38.62
CA HIS A 848 1.68 -15.86 37.22
C HIS A 848 2.05 -14.68 36.33
N SER A 849 3.08 -14.85 35.50
CA SER A 849 3.59 -13.79 34.60
C SER A 849 2.51 -13.19 33.70
N GLY A 850 1.53 -13.97 33.25
CA GLY A 850 0.41 -13.49 32.44
C GLY A 850 -0.48 -12.46 33.13
N TYR A 851 -0.70 -12.59 34.45
CA TYR A 851 -1.49 -11.60 35.21
C TYR A 851 -0.66 -10.36 35.52
N VAL A 852 0.62 -10.52 35.86
CA VAL A 852 1.54 -9.39 36.09
C VAL A 852 1.70 -8.55 34.82
N HIS A 853 1.80 -9.19 33.65
CA HIS A 853 1.83 -8.52 32.36
C HIS A 853 0.55 -7.69 32.08
N ILE A 854 -0.62 -8.18 32.48
CA ILE A 854 -1.88 -7.41 32.38
C ILE A 854 -1.83 -6.17 33.28
N VAL A 855 -1.41 -6.35 34.54
CA VAL A 855 -1.29 -5.24 35.50
C VAL A 855 -0.28 -4.20 35.00
N ASP A 856 0.85 -4.62 34.42
CA ASP A 856 1.84 -3.71 33.84
C ASP A 856 1.25 -2.88 32.69
N HIS A 857 0.47 -3.47 31.79
CA HIS A 857 -0.24 -2.73 30.74
C HIS A 857 -1.28 -1.75 31.30
N LEU A 858 -2.04 -2.17 32.32
CA LEU A 858 -3.02 -1.30 32.98
C LEU A 858 -2.31 -0.12 33.68
N CYS A 859 -1.17 -0.35 34.33
CA CYS A 859 -0.33 0.70 34.90
C CYS A 859 0.22 1.63 33.80
N LYS A 860 0.64 1.10 32.65
CA LYS A 860 1.07 1.93 31.50
C LYS A 860 -0.07 2.82 31.01
N PHE A 861 -1.26 2.27 30.77
CA PHE A 861 -2.41 3.07 30.31
C PHE A 861 -2.85 4.09 31.35
N ALA A 862 -2.93 3.69 32.61
CA ALA A 862 -3.20 4.61 33.71
C ALA A 862 -2.14 5.71 33.79
N PHE A 863 -0.87 5.41 33.50
CA PHE A 863 0.18 6.42 33.50
C PHE A 863 -0.02 7.44 32.38
N VAL A 864 -0.25 6.98 31.15
CA VAL A 864 -0.47 7.86 29.99
C VAL A 864 -1.73 8.73 30.15
N LEU A 865 -2.75 8.19 30.83
CA LEU A 865 -4.05 8.85 31.07
C LEU A 865 -4.12 9.58 32.42
N TYR A 866 -3.01 9.72 33.15
CA TYR A 866 -2.92 10.45 34.42
C TYR A 866 -3.85 9.90 35.52
N ARG A 867 -3.98 8.57 35.62
CA ARG A 867 -4.82 7.83 36.59
C ARG A 867 -4.04 7.07 37.66
N HIS A 868 -2.84 7.55 38.00
CA HIS A 868 -1.94 6.90 38.97
C HIS A 868 -2.55 6.78 40.37
N GLY A 869 -3.28 7.81 40.84
CA GLY A 869 -3.88 7.81 42.18
C GLY A 869 -4.83 6.63 42.41
N MET A 870 -5.69 6.34 41.44
CA MET A 870 -6.58 5.17 41.49
C MET A 870 -5.78 3.86 41.58
N VAL A 871 -4.76 3.70 40.73
CA VAL A 871 -3.92 2.48 40.72
C VAL A 871 -3.19 2.33 42.06
N TYR A 872 -2.64 3.41 42.61
CA TYR A 872 -2.02 3.44 43.93
C TYR A 872 -2.98 2.94 45.02
N HIS A 873 -4.20 3.46 45.07
CA HIS A 873 -5.18 3.06 46.10
C HIS A 873 -5.51 1.57 46.03
N MET A 874 -5.71 1.04 44.82
CA MET A 874 -6.00 -0.38 44.62
C MET A 874 -4.82 -1.28 45.02
N LEU A 875 -3.58 -0.89 44.66
CA LEU A 875 -2.38 -1.63 45.05
C LEU A 875 -2.15 -1.56 46.57
N ALA A 876 -2.41 -0.41 47.21
CA ALA A 876 -2.30 -0.24 48.65
C ALA A 876 -3.30 -1.11 49.42
N GLU A 877 -4.53 -1.24 48.93
CA GLU A 877 -5.52 -2.16 49.49
C GLU A 877 -5.07 -3.62 49.35
N GLU A 878 -4.57 -4.00 48.18
CA GLU A 878 -4.07 -5.35 47.92
C GLU A 878 -2.85 -5.70 48.79
N HIS A 879 -1.95 -4.74 49.00
CA HIS A 879 -0.83 -4.88 49.92
C HIS A 879 -1.30 -5.12 51.36
N LYS A 880 -2.25 -4.31 51.85
CA LYS A 880 -2.87 -4.50 53.18
C LYS A 880 -3.54 -5.87 53.31
N ARG A 881 -4.23 -6.34 52.26
CA ARG A 881 -4.85 -7.68 52.22
C ARG A 881 -3.80 -8.79 52.35
N MET A 882 -2.66 -8.65 51.68
CA MET A 882 -1.54 -9.59 51.78
C MET A 882 -0.95 -9.63 53.19
N GLU A 883 -0.73 -8.46 53.81
CA GLU A 883 -0.23 -8.36 55.17
C GLU A 883 -1.17 -9.01 56.19
N ALA A 884 -2.48 -8.73 56.08
CA ALA A 884 -3.51 -9.32 56.94
C ALA A 884 -3.56 -10.85 56.85
N THR A 885 -3.47 -11.39 55.63
CA THR A 885 -3.45 -12.85 55.38
C THR A 885 -2.23 -13.51 56.03
N ARG A 886 -1.07 -12.84 56.00
CA ARG A 886 0.16 -13.33 56.64
C ARG A 886 0.07 -13.35 58.16
N VAL A 887 -0.51 -12.31 58.77
CA VAL A 887 -0.71 -12.24 60.23
C VAL A 887 -1.66 -13.35 60.71
N GLN A 888 -2.68 -13.70 59.92
CA GLN A 888 -3.56 -14.83 60.23
C GLN A 888 -2.85 -16.19 60.13
N GLN A 889 -1.96 -16.37 59.15
CA GLN A 889 -1.17 -17.60 59.00
C GLN A 889 -0.17 -17.81 60.15
N SER A 890 0.44 -16.74 60.67
CA SER A 890 1.38 -16.81 61.80
C SER A 890 0.73 -17.07 63.16
N ALA A 891 -0.59 -16.83 63.30
CA ALA A 891 -1.38 -17.12 64.49
C ALA A 891 -1.90 -18.57 64.57
N SER A 892 -1.73 -19.38 63.52
CA SER A 892 -2.21 -20.77 63.45
C SER A 892 -1.26 -21.78 64.15
N SER A 893 -1.82 -22.88 64.66
CA SER A 893 -1.09 -23.92 65.43
C SER A 893 0.17 -24.44 64.72
N PRO A 894 1.32 -24.59 65.43
CA PRO A 894 2.64 -24.90 64.84
C PRO A 894 2.71 -26.21 64.04
N ARG A 895 1.80 -27.16 64.30
CA ARG A 895 1.74 -28.44 63.58
C ARG A 895 1.06 -28.32 62.21
N LEU A 896 0.06 -27.45 62.10
CA LEU A 896 -0.62 -27.17 60.84
C LEU A 896 0.25 -26.29 59.94
N THR A 897 1.00 -25.35 60.53
CA THR A 897 1.94 -24.47 59.83
C THR A 897 3.06 -25.24 59.11
N ARG A 898 3.52 -26.38 59.63
CA ARG A 898 4.54 -27.22 58.95
C ARG A 898 4.02 -27.98 57.73
N PHE A 899 2.76 -28.40 57.77
CA PHE A 899 2.10 -29.06 56.63
C PHE A 899 1.70 -28.05 55.55
N ILE A 900 1.19 -26.88 55.97
CA ILE A 900 0.83 -25.77 55.07
C ILE A 900 2.07 -25.14 54.44
N LYS A 901 3.19 -25.00 55.17
CA LYS A 901 4.48 -24.54 54.63
C LYS A 901 5.04 -25.42 53.50
N ASN A 902 4.57 -26.67 53.39
CA ASN A 902 4.94 -27.59 52.31
C ASN A 902 3.87 -27.71 51.21
N MET A 903 2.65 -27.16 51.39
CA MET A 903 1.53 -27.31 50.44
C MET A 903 1.01 -25.99 49.85
N VAL A 904 1.29 -24.83 50.46
CA VAL A 904 0.78 -23.53 50.03
C VAL A 904 1.93 -22.52 50.00
N VAL A 905 2.28 -22.08 48.79
CA VAL A 905 3.24 -21.00 48.45
C VAL A 905 4.69 -21.30 48.83
N SER A 906 5.43 -21.77 47.83
CA SER A 906 6.88 -21.92 47.81
C SER A 906 7.58 -20.58 48.14
N ASP A 907 8.41 -20.58 49.20
CA ASP A 907 9.55 -19.69 49.44
C ASP A 907 9.37 -18.16 49.34
N GLY A 908 8.21 -17.64 49.76
CA GLY A 908 8.04 -16.21 50.05
C GLY A 908 8.94 -15.79 51.22
N GLY A 909 9.82 -14.80 50.99
CA GLY A 909 10.76 -14.28 51.99
C GLY A 909 10.11 -13.72 53.27
N PRO A 910 10.90 -13.14 54.19
CA PRO A 910 10.42 -12.69 55.50
C PRO A 910 9.50 -11.45 55.48
N TYR A 911 9.08 -10.93 54.33
CA TYR A 911 8.34 -9.68 54.18
C TYR A 911 7.24 -9.78 53.11
N ALA A 912 6.10 -9.12 53.33
CA ALA A 912 5.01 -9.07 52.36
C ALA A 912 5.31 -7.96 51.35
N SER A 913 5.53 -8.30 50.09
CA SER A 913 5.73 -7.33 49.01
C SER A 913 4.97 -7.78 47.77
N LEU A 914 4.48 -6.80 46.99
CA LEU A 914 3.84 -7.06 45.70
C LEU A 914 4.86 -7.34 44.59
N LEU A 915 6.12 -6.90 44.74
CA LEU A 915 7.22 -7.33 43.84
C LEU A 915 8.03 -8.43 44.53
N ASN A 916 7.62 -9.67 44.29
CA ASN A 916 8.41 -10.85 44.62
C ASN A 916 9.09 -11.35 43.33
N GLY A 917 10.27 -11.97 43.41
CA GLY A 917 11.01 -12.49 42.25
C GLY A 917 12.52 -12.35 42.36
N GLU A 918 13.26 -13.07 41.51
CA GLU A 918 14.73 -13.04 41.46
C GLU A 918 15.30 -11.62 41.23
N TRP A 919 14.51 -10.76 40.58
CA TRP A 919 14.89 -9.41 40.16
C TRP A 919 14.53 -8.30 41.15
N SER A 920 13.71 -8.59 42.15
CA SER A 920 13.25 -7.62 43.15
C SER A 920 13.93 -7.78 44.51
N MET A 921 14.92 -8.67 44.62
CA MET A 921 15.67 -8.96 45.85
C MET A 921 17.18 -8.83 45.64
N LEU A 922 17.91 -8.36 46.66
CA LEU A 922 19.38 -8.25 46.63
C LEU A 922 20.11 -9.62 46.58
N LYS A 923 19.41 -10.70 46.92
CA LYS A 923 19.88 -12.08 46.74
C LYS A 923 18.84 -12.82 45.88
N PRO A 924 19.25 -13.48 44.79
CA PRO A 924 18.32 -14.22 43.94
C PRO A 924 17.70 -15.36 44.75
N ALA A 925 16.42 -15.25 45.04
CA ALA A 925 15.61 -16.34 45.57
C ALA A 925 14.89 -16.99 44.39
N LYS A 926 15.07 -18.30 44.19
CA LYS A 926 14.37 -19.07 43.15
C LYS A 926 12.87 -19.10 43.48
N GLY A 927 12.11 -18.15 42.95
CA GLY A 927 10.67 -18.05 43.13
C GLY A 927 10.01 -17.34 41.95
N PRO A 928 8.73 -17.65 41.64
CA PRO A 928 7.99 -16.92 40.62
C PRO A 928 7.87 -15.44 41.00
N GLY A 929 7.84 -14.53 40.03
CA GLY A 929 7.88 -13.12 40.37
C GLY A 929 7.81 -12.13 39.21
N VAL A 930 7.96 -10.85 39.53
CA VAL A 930 8.01 -9.75 38.56
C VAL A 930 9.26 -9.89 37.70
N GLU A 931 9.05 -10.23 36.43
CA GLU A 931 10.10 -10.35 35.41
C GLU A 931 10.71 -8.98 35.08
N GLN A 932 11.90 -8.98 34.45
CA GLN A 932 12.67 -7.78 34.09
C GLN A 932 11.86 -6.75 33.27
N ASN A 933 10.77 -7.13 32.61
CA ASN A 933 10.09 -6.27 31.63
C ASN A 933 8.92 -5.45 32.20
N TYR A 934 8.49 -5.67 33.45
CA TYR A 934 7.28 -5.07 34.03
C TYR A 934 7.56 -3.78 34.84
N HIS A 935 8.08 -2.77 34.14
CA HIS A 935 8.56 -1.53 34.75
C HIS A 935 7.43 -0.60 35.22
N TRP A 936 6.27 -0.59 34.56
CA TRP A 936 5.15 0.29 34.93
C TRP A 936 4.50 -0.17 36.22
N PHE A 937 4.28 -1.47 36.35
CA PHE A 937 3.79 -2.07 37.59
C PHE A 937 4.81 -1.89 38.74
N ALA A 938 6.10 -2.11 38.46
CA ALA A 938 7.14 -1.96 39.48
C ALA A 938 7.22 -0.52 40.02
N PHE A 939 7.03 0.49 39.16
CA PHE A 939 7.08 1.90 39.56
C PHE A 939 6.01 2.22 40.61
N GLU A 940 4.75 1.90 40.31
CA GLU A 940 3.61 2.19 41.19
C GLU A 940 3.75 1.49 42.55
N VAL A 941 4.22 0.23 42.56
CA VAL A 941 4.46 -0.49 43.81
C VAL A 941 5.62 0.10 44.62
N LEU A 942 6.71 0.51 43.97
CA LEU A 942 7.84 1.11 44.69
C LEU A 942 7.48 2.47 45.28
N VAL A 943 6.66 3.28 44.61
CA VAL A 943 6.09 4.52 45.16
C VAL A 943 5.24 4.19 46.40
N MET A 944 4.34 3.20 46.29
CA MET A 944 3.52 2.74 47.40
C MET A 944 4.34 2.26 48.61
N GLU A 945 5.35 1.43 48.37
CA GLU A 945 6.24 0.98 49.44
C GLU A 945 7.06 2.13 50.03
N THR A 946 7.48 3.10 49.21
CA THR A 946 8.20 4.29 49.69
C THR A 946 7.35 5.04 50.70
N ILE A 947 6.07 5.31 50.39
CA ILE A 947 5.13 5.95 51.32
C ILE A 947 4.95 5.11 52.58
N SER A 948 4.80 3.78 52.46
CA SER A 948 4.60 2.89 53.62
C SER A 948 5.79 2.86 54.59
N GLU A 949 7.01 3.14 54.10
CA GLU A 949 8.24 3.14 54.89
C GLU A 949 8.51 4.47 55.63
N ALA A 950 7.66 5.49 55.47
CA ALA A 950 7.86 6.81 56.11
C ALA A 950 8.04 6.73 57.64
N PRO A 951 7.20 6.01 58.41
CA PRO A 951 7.36 5.92 59.87
C PRO A 951 8.70 5.30 60.29
N PHE A 952 9.24 4.38 59.49
CA PHE A 952 10.54 3.78 59.74
C PHE A 952 11.68 4.79 59.50
N ARG A 953 11.57 5.63 58.46
CA ARG A 953 12.55 6.68 58.19
C ARG A 953 12.56 7.74 59.29
N GLU A 954 11.40 8.11 59.82
CA GLU A 954 11.29 9.00 60.99
C GLU A 954 11.94 8.39 62.25
N GLU A 955 11.70 7.11 62.53
CA GLU A 955 12.31 6.41 63.66
C GLU A 955 13.84 6.32 63.52
N LEU A 956 14.32 6.00 62.32
CA LEU A 956 15.75 5.97 62.01
C LEU A 956 16.38 7.36 62.21
N CYS A 957 15.68 8.42 61.80
CA CYS A 957 16.10 9.80 61.98
C CYS A 957 16.23 10.18 63.46
N ALA A 958 15.25 9.83 64.28
CA ALA A 958 15.31 10.04 65.72
C ALA A 958 16.49 9.29 66.39
N LEU A 959 16.77 8.06 65.95
CA LEU A 959 17.87 7.25 66.50
C LEU A 959 19.26 7.77 66.10
N VAL A 960 19.44 8.19 64.85
CA VAL A 960 20.69 8.77 64.36
C VAL A 960 20.96 10.11 65.05
N THR A 961 19.95 10.98 65.14
CA THR A 961 20.04 12.26 65.87
C THR A 961 20.39 12.04 67.35
N LYS A 962 19.79 11.02 67.98
CA LYS A 962 20.13 10.64 69.36
C LYS A 962 21.59 10.17 69.49
N GLN A 963 22.08 9.31 68.59
CA GLN A 963 23.48 8.85 68.63
C GLN A 963 24.48 10.01 68.45
N LEU A 964 24.24 10.89 67.47
CA LEU A 964 25.10 12.03 67.18
C LEU A 964 25.13 13.05 68.34
N SER A 965 23.96 13.34 68.95
CA SER A 965 23.89 14.22 70.12
C SER A 965 24.60 13.65 71.36
N THR A 966 24.60 12.32 71.58
CA THR A 966 25.39 11.68 72.65
C THR A 966 26.90 11.67 72.40
N SER A 967 27.35 11.59 71.14
CA SER A 967 28.79 11.69 70.81
C SER A 967 29.34 13.08 71.12
N LEU A 968 28.59 14.14 70.80
CA LEU A 968 28.95 15.53 71.09
C LEU A 968 29.01 15.86 72.60
N ALA A 969 28.28 15.13 73.44
CA ALA A 969 28.32 15.29 74.90
C ALA A 969 29.56 14.65 75.56
N ASN A 970 30.15 13.62 74.94
CA ASN A 970 31.33 12.93 75.45
C ASN A 970 32.66 13.59 75.02
N ASP A 971 32.62 14.48 74.02
CA ASP A 971 33.81 15.15 73.47
C ASP A 971 34.27 16.38 74.29
N GLN A 972 33.59 16.73 75.40
CA GLN A 972 34.05 17.82 76.28
C GLN A 972 35.13 17.42 77.30
N GLU A 973 35.48 16.13 77.46
CA GLU A 973 36.48 15.72 78.47
C GLU A 973 37.82 15.16 77.95
N GLN A 974 38.04 14.96 76.64
CA GLN A 974 39.38 14.56 76.16
C GLN A 974 39.78 15.22 74.83
N GLN A 975 40.22 16.48 74.91
CA GLN A 975 41.12 17.04 73.91
C GLN A 975 42.57 16.75 74.31
N GLN A 976 43.25 15.88 73.55
CA GLN A 976 44.54 16.17 72.87
C GLN A 976 45.25 14.88 72.44
N GLN A 977 45.70 14.89 71.18
CA GLN A 977 46.60 13.93 70.52
C GLN A 977 45.95 12.65 69.94
N HIS A 978 45.26 12.81 68.80
CA HIS A 978 45.76 12.34 67.49
C HIS A 978 44.87 12.91 66.38
N GLN A 979 45.44 13.82 65.57
CA GLN A 979 44.93 14.19 64.26
C GLN A 979 45.18 13.02 63.30
N GLN A 980 44.20 12.14 63.11
CA GLN A 980 44.01 11.34 61.90
C GLN A 980 42.66 10.60 61.97
N GLN A 981 41.72 10.99 61.10
CA GLN A 981 40.52 10.23 60.70
C GLN A 981 39.72 9.54 61.82
N GLN A 982 39.07 10.30 62.70
CA GLN A 982 37.86 9.79 63.36
C GLN A 982 36.68 9.94 62.39
N LYS A 983 36.57 8.97 61.49
CA LYS A 983 35.42 8.80 60.62
C LYS A 983 34.22 8.46 61.51
N PHE A 984 33.17 9.29 61.54
CA PHE A 984 31.89 8.95 62.16
C PHE A 984 31.46 7.54 61.71
N SER A 985 31.56 6.55 62.60
CA SER A 985 31.24 5.16 62.30
C SER A 985 29.77 4.90 62.61
N ILE A 986 28.87 5.41 61.77
CA ILE A 986 27.45 5.09 61.85
C ILE A 986 27.26 3.65 61.35
N ASP A 987 27.11 2.69 62.26
CA ASP A 987 26.84 1.30 61.87
C ASP A 987 25.34 1.07 61.67
N PHE A 988 24.86 1.24 60.43
CA PHE A 988 23.46 1.05 60.05
C PHE A 988 22.89 -0.30 60.51
N ALA A 989 23.71 -1.37 60.52
CA ALA A 989 23.27 -2.70 60.92
C ALA A 989 22.87 -2.78 62.42
N SER A 990 23.51 -1.98 63.26
CA SER A 990 23.19 -1.87 64.69
C SER A 990 21.95 -1.00 64.94
N LEU A 991 21.82 0.11 64.21
CA LEU A 991 20.68 1.03 64.26
C LEU A 991 19.39 0.32 63.84
N TYR A 992 19.43 -0.43 62.75
CA TYR A 992 18.28 -1.15 62.23
C TYR A 992 17.69 -2.13 63.25
N LYS A 993 18.54 -2.82 64.05
CA LYS A 993 18.08 -3.75 65.09
C LYS A 993 17.32 -3.08 66.22
N LEU A 994 17.52 -1.77 66.41
CA LEU A 994 16.88 -0.97 67.44
C LEU A 994 15.55 -0.36 66.98
N THR A 995 15.27 -0.42 65.67
CA THR A 995 14.00 0.06 65.11
C THR A 995 12.87 -0.92 65.35
N SER A 996 11.63 -0.42 65.33
CA SER A 996 10.40 -1.20 65.38
C SER A 996 10.17 -2.07 64.13
N GLN A 997 10.97 -1.85 63.08
CA GLN A 997 10.79 -2.46 61.76
C GLN A 997 11.23 -3.92 61.72
N LYS A 998 10.35 -4.80 61.22
CA LYS A 998 10.57 -6.25 61.12
C LYS A 998 10.96 -6.72 59.71
N LYS A 999 11.16 -5.78 58.79
CA LYS A 999 11.55 -6.00 57.39
C LYS A 999 13.01 -6.50 57.31
N PRO A 1000 13.41 -7.28 56.28
CA PRO A 1000 14.82 -7.51 56.01
C PRO A 1000 15.47 -6.24 55.42
N MET A 1001 16.71 -5.93 55.82
CA MET A 1001 17.44 -4.77 55.28
C MET A 1001 17.51 -4.75 53.75
N ASP A 1002 17.58 -5.93 53.13
CA ASP A 1002 17.66 -6.07 51.68
C ASP A 1002 16.38 -5.64 50.94
N TYR A 1003 15.27 -5.50 51.65
CA TYR A 1003 13.99 -5.08 51.08
C TYR A 1003 13.73 -3.58 51.25
N LEU A 1004 14.61 -2.83 51.91
CA LEU A 1004 14.44 -1.39 52.07
C LEU A 1004 14.31 -0.72 50.71
N VAL A 1005 13.33 0.18 50.58
CA VAL A 1005 12.89 0.66 49.27
C VAL A 1005 14.01 1.42 48.54
N ILE A 1006 14.90 2.11 49.27
CA ILE A 1006 16.09 2.77 48.70
C ILE A 1006 17.02 1.80 47.96
N TYR A 1007 17.19 0.56 48.43
CA TYR A 1007 17.99 -0.44 47.72
C TYR A 1007 17.25 -1.03 46.51
N ARG A 1008 15.92 -1.13 46.60
CA ARG A 1008 15.06 -1.63 45.52
C ARG A 1008 15.01 -0.67 44.35
N TRP A 1009 14.88 0.64 44.61
CA TRP A 1009 14.95 1.67 43.56
C TRP A 1009 16.24 1.54 42.75
N VAL A 1010 17.41 1.46 43.40
CA VAL A 1010 18.71 1.28 42.70
C VAL A 1010 18.74 -0.02 41.89
N GLN A 1011 18.24 -1.11 42.46
CA GLN A 1011 18.19 -2.40 41.77
C GLN A 1011 17.35 -2.34 40.49
N HIS A 1012 16.16 -1.74 40.53
CA HIS A 1012 15.31 -1.61 39.35
C HIS A 1012 15.89 -0.62 38.33
N ILE A 1013 16.54 0.47 38.76
CA ILE A 1013 17.22 1.42 37.86
C ILE A 1013 18.29 0.71 37.03
N MET A 1014 19.17 -0.08 37.69
CA MET A 1014 20.30 -0.73 37.03
C MET A 1014 19.89 -1.77 35.97
N MET A 1015 18.64 -2.22 35.98
CA MET A 1015 18.12 -3.28 35.10
C MET A 1015 17.19 -2.75 34.02
N MET A 1016 16.79 -1.48 34.11
CA MET A 1016 15.90 -0.82 33.18
C MET A 1016 16.59 -0.60 31.82
N PRO A 1017 15.87 -0.71 30.69
CA PRO A 1017 16.39 -0.27 29.39
C PRO A 1017 16.75 1.22 29.41
N VAL A 1018 17.84 1.59 28.73
CA VAL A 1018 18.38 2.97 28.72
C VAL A 1018 17.45 4.00 28.06
N ASP A 1019 16.52 3.52 27.24
CA ASP A 1019 15.52 4.28 26.48
C ASP A 1019 14.13 4.26 27.12
N HIS A 1020 13.97 3.63 28.29
CA HIS A 1020 12.67 3.52 28.94
C HIS A 1020 12.18 4.88 29.48
N PRO A 1021 10.92 5.29 29.21
CA PRO A 1021 10.41 6.62 29.54
C PRO A 1021 10.32 6.91 31.05
N LEU A 1022 10.18 5.89 31.91
CA LEU A 1022 10.14 6.07 33.36
C LEU A 1022 11.51 6.27 34.02
N LEU A 1023 12.63 6.07 33.31
CA LEU A 1023 13.96 6.10 33.92
C LEU A 1023 14.28 7.42 34.68
N PRO A 1024 13.94 8.61 34.17
CA PRO A 1024 14.11 9.86 34.92
C PRO A 1024 13.35 9.88 36.26
N LEU A 1025 12.13 9.34 36.30
CA LEU A 1025 11.29 9.30 37.50
C LEU A 1025 11.82 8.28 38.53
N TYR A 1026 12.32 7.14 38.08
CA TYR A 1026 13.00 6.19 38.97
C TYR A 1026 14.22 6.84 39.66
N LEU A 1027 15.02 7.57 38.89
CA LEU A 1027 16.18 8.31 39.40
C LEU A 1027 15.76 9.47 40.32
N GLN A 1028 14.66 10.16 40.02
CA GLN A 1028 14.07 11.16 40.90
C GLN A 1028 13.75 10.56 42.29
N MET A 1029 13.03 9.44 42.32
CA MET A 1029 12.66 8.77 43.57
C MET A 1029 13.89 8.32 44.36
N PHE A 1030 14.86 7.71 43.66
CA PHE A 1030 16.11 7.30 44.29
C PHE A 1030 16.90 8.47 44.87
N PHE A 1031 17.14 9.54 44.10
CA PHE A 1031 17.97 10.67 44.56
C PHE A 1031 17.29 11.49 45.65
N SER A 1032 15.95 11.58 45.63
CA SER A 1032 15.17 12.20 46.71
C SER A 1032 15.30 11.41 48.02
N LEU A 1033 15.31 10.06 47.95
CA LEU A 1033 15.62 9.22 49.10
C LEU A 1033 17.10 9.24 49.50
N TYR A 1034 18.03 9.27 48.53
CA TYR A 1034 19.47 9.21 48.78
C TYR A 1034 19.97 10.50 49.47
N TYR A 1035 19.44 11.65 49.09
CA TYR A 1035 19.77 12.94 49.69
C TYR A 1035 18.80 13.40 50.78
N LEU A 1036 17.85 12.54 51.17
CA LEU A 1036 16.96 12.81 52.30
C LEU A 1036 17.77 13.12 53.55
N ASN A 1037 17.54 14.31 54.11
CA ASN A 1037 18.28 14.82 55.25
C ASN A 1037 17.81 14.13 56.55
N ILE A 1038 18.74 13.44 57.22
CA ILE A 1038 18.49 12.78 58.51
C ILE A 1038 18.95 13.68 59.67
N HIS A 1039 20.10 14.34 59.51
CA HIS A 1039 20.69 15.26 60.46
C HIS A 1039 21.49 16.29 59.66
N ASP A 1040 21.70 17.52 60.17
CA ASP A 1040 22.31 18.65 59.43
C ASP A 1040 23.60 18.35 58.62
N GLU A 1041 24.30 17.24 58.88
CA GLU A 1041 25.52 16.79 58.18
C GLU A 1041 25.45 15.32 57.68
N VAL A 1042 24.27 14.67 57.67
CA VAL A 1042 24.11 13.25 57.31
C VAL A 1042 22.85 13.00 56.49
N THR A 1043 23.03 12.36 55.34
CA THR A 1043 21.95 11.93 54.44
C THR A 1043 21.63 10.44 54.60
N LEU A 1044 20.40 10.03 54.24
CA LEU A 1044 19.99 8.62 54.24
C LEU A 1044 20.86 7.76 53.32
N GLY A 1045 21.23 8.27 52.14
CA GLY A 1045 22.14 7.63 51.21
C GLY A 1045 23.50 7.32 51.83
N PHE A 1046 24.08 8.27 52.56
CA PHE A 1046 25.34 8.03 53.27
C PHE A 1046 25.22 6.90 54.29
N VAL A 1047 24.19 6.92 55.14
CA VAL A 1047 23.96 5.88 56.16
C VAL A 1047 23.81 4.50 55.50
N CYS A 1048 23.03 4.40 54.42
CA CYS A 1048 22.71 3.13 53.76
C CYS A 1048 23.83 2.61 52.83
N PHE A 1049 24.65 3.47 52.22
CA PHE A 1049 25.61 3.08 51.17
C PHE A 1049 27.10 3.27 51.52
N HIS A 1050 27.47 3.91 52.63
CA HIS A 1050 28.89 4.13 52.96
C HIS A 1050 29.73 2.83 53.11
N LYS A 1051 29.09 1.72 53.51
CA LYS A 1051 29.69 0.36 53.55
C LYS A 1051 29.41 -0.48 52.30
N LYS A 1052 28.64 0.04 51.34
CA LYS A 1052 28.20 -0.62 50.09
C LYS A 1052 28.55 0.23 48.86
N THR A 1053 29.77 0.75 48.79
CA THR A 1053 30.23 1.65 47.71
C THR A 1053 30.19 1.02 46.31
N ASP A 1054 30.24 -0.31 46.21
CA ASP A 1054 30.13 -1.02 44.92
C ASP A 1054 28.81 -0.74 44.19
N TRP A 1055 27.72 -0.52 44.93
CA TRP A 1055 26.40 -0.25 44.35
C TRP A 1055 26.30 1.16 43.78
N THR A 1056 26.85 2.15 44.49
CA THR A 1056 26.92 3.53 43.99
C THR A 1056 27.84 3.63 42.78
N THR A 1057 28.91 2.84 42.73
CA THR A 1057 29.78 2.76 41.53
C THR A 1057 29.05 2.13 40.35
N LYS A 1058 28.37 0.99 40.54
CA LYS A 1058 27.61 0.35 39.46
C LYS A 1058 26.46 1.20 38.94
N LEU A 1059 25.75 1.91 39.83
CA LEU A 1059 24.71 2.86 39.44
C LEU A 1059 25.31 4.00 38.60
N ARG A 1060 26.48 4.51 39.02
CA ARG A 1060 27.20 5.55 38.28
C ARG A 1060 27.66 5.07 36.90
N ASP A 1061 28.15 3.84 36.79
CA ASP A 1061 28.51 3.22 35.50
C ASP A 1061 27.29 3.06 34.59
N TYR A 1062 26.14 2.63 35.14
CA TYR A 1062 24.88 2.56 34.40
C TYR A 1062 24.43 3.95 33.91
N ILE A 1063 24.44 4.99 34.76
CA ILE A 1063 24.10 6.36 34.36
C ILE A 1063 25.04 6.87 33.25
N ALA A 1064 26.34 6.54 33.30
CA ALA A 1064 27.29 6.86 32.23
C ALA A 1064 26.94 6.17 30.90
N SER A 1065 26.44 4.92 30.94
CA SER A 1065 25.97 4.22 29.75
C SER A 1065 24.73 4.88 29.13
N VAL A 1066 23.78 5.32 29.96
CA VAL A 1066 22.57 6.04 29.54
C VAL A 1066 22.95 7.40 28.92
N GLN A 1067 23.85 8.14 29.55
CA GLN A 1067 24.38 9.39 29.01
C GLN A 1067 25.03 9.18 27.65
N THR A 1068 25.81 8.10 27.48
CA THR A 1068 26.46 7.77 26.21
C THR A 1068 25.43 7.45 25.13
N TYR A 1069 24.36 6.72 25.47
CA TYR A 1069 23.26 6.41 24.56
C TYR A 1069 22.57 7.67 24.02
N TYR A 1070 22.16 8.60 24.89
CA TYR A 1070 21.56 9.86 24.44
C TYR A 1070 22.54 10.74 23.66
N GLY A 1071 23.84 10.73 24.02
CA GLY A 1071 24.89 11.36 23.23
C GLY A 1071 25.01 10.82 21.80
N GLN A 1072 24.89 9.50 21.62
CA GLN A 1072 24.86 8.86 20.29
C GLN A 1072 23.55 9.16 19.54
N LYS A 1073 22.42 9.27 20.25
CA LYS A 1073 21.13 9.63 19.65
C LYS A 1073 21.14 11.06 19.09
N ILE A 1074 21.80 11.99 19.77
CA ILE A 1074 21.98 13.38 19.28
C ILE A 1074 22.84 13.39 18.01
N THR A 1075 23.99 12.70 18.01
CA THR A 1075 24.92 12.69 16.86
C THR A 1075 24.36 11.97 15.63
N THR A 1076 23.40 11.07 15.79
CA THR A 1076 22.72 10.39 14.67
C THR A 1076 21.52 11.18 14.13
N THR A 1077 20.80 11.90 14.99
CA THR A 1077 19.63 12.71 14.58
C THR A 1077 20.03 14.03 13.90
N THR A 1078 21.16 14.62 14.31
CA THR A 1078 21.66 15.91 13.79
C THR A 1078 22.01 15.88 12.27
N PRO A 1079 22.74 14.88 11.72
CA PRO A 1079 23.03 14.83 10.28
C PRO A 1079 21.80 14.48 9.41
N ALA A 1080 20.78 13.81 9.94
CA ALA A 1080 19.54 13.52 9.22
C ALA A 1080 18.71 14.80 8.96
N LEU A 1081 18.74 15.77 9.88
CA LEU A 1081 18.13 17.10 9.71
C LEU A 1081 18.83 17.95 8.63
N VAL A 1082 20.13 17.70 8.39
CA VAL A 1082 20.93 18.45 7.40
C VAL A 1082 20.88 17.82 5.99
N ALA A 1083 20.62 16.51 5.89
CA ALA A 1083 20.54 15.80 4.62
C ALA A 1083 19.16 15.89 3.93
N ASN A 1084 18.08 16.20 4.67
CA ASN A 1084 16.70 16.25 4.17
C ASN A 1084 16.23 17.67 3.78
N TYR A 1085 17.14 18.55 3.36
CA TYR A 1085 16.84 19.88 2.79
C TYR A 1085 16.37 19.78 1.31
N ASP A 1086 15.38 18.92 1.03
CA ASP A 1086 14.64 18.92 -0.24
C ASP A 1086 13.16 19.27 0.05
N ASP A 1087 12.64 20.27 -0.66
CA ASP A 1087 11.47 21.13 -0.37
C ASP A 1087 10.07 20.47 -0.28
N ASN A 1088 9.94 19.16 -0.09
CA ASN A 1088 8.63 18.45 -0.19
C ASN A 1088 8.14 17.73 1.08
N TYR A 1089 8.68 18.02 2.27
CA TYR A 1089 8.16 17.46 3.53
C TYR A 1089 7.29 18.45 4.32
N SER A 1090 6.24 17.92 4.96
CA SER A 1090 5.29 18.67 5.79
C SER A 1090 5.97 19.33 7.00
N GLN A 1091 5.58 20.58 7.33
CA GLN A 1091 6.17 21.38 8.43
C GLN A 1091 6.11 20.68 9.81
N GLU A 1092 5.15 19.79 10.03
CA GLU A 1092 4.96 19.08 11.31
C GLU A 1092 6.06 18.04 11.62
N GLU A 1093 6.64 17.39 10.60
CA GLU A 1093 7.71 16.40 10.80
C GLU A 1093 9.07 17.06 11.08
N GLN A 1094 9.30 18.28 10.57
CA GLN A 1094 10.49 19.08 10.88
C GLN A 1094 10.47 19.59 12.32
N ASP A 1095 9.32 20.07 12.82
CA ASP A 1095 9.19 20.50 14.21
C ASP A 1095 9.33 19.33 15.20
N ASN A 1096 8.73 18.16 14.91
CA ASN A 1096 8.80 16.99 15.80
C ASN A 1096 10.23 16.40 15.88
N SER A 1097 10.97 16.37 14.78
CA SER A 1097 12.38 15.90 14.78
C SER A 1097 13.32 16.87 15.51
N GLY A 1098 13.08 18.18 15.42
CA GLY A 1098 13.76 19.20 16.23
C GLY A 1098 13.49 19.05 17.73
N HIS A 1099 12.22 18.88 18.11
CA HIS A 1099 11.83 18.64 19.51
C HIS A 1099 12.47 17.39 20.12
N ARG A 1100 12.56 16.27 19.37
CA ARG A 1100 13.24 15.05 19.84
C ARG A 1100 14.74 15.22 20.06
N ALA A 1101 15.41 15.99 19.21
CA ALA A 1101 16.84 16.27 19.37
C ALA A 1101 17.11 17.12 20.62
N VAL A 1102 16.28 18.15 20.85
CA VAL A 1102 16.34 18.99 22.06
C VAL A 1102 16.06 18.18 23.33
N ASN A 1103 15.04 17.31 23.32
CA ASN A 1103 14.73 16.43 24.45
C ASN A 1103 15.89 15.48 24.77
N ALA A 1104 16.54 14.91 23.75
CA ALA A 1104 17.70 14.03 23.95
C ALA A 1104 18.91 14.77 24.55
N GLU A 1105 19.14 16.03 24.18
CA GLU A 1105 20.19 16.88 24.75
C GLU A 1105 19.93 17.19 26.23
N VAL A 1106 18.70 17.59 26.57
CA VAL A 1106 18.28 17.85 27.96
C VAL A 1106 18.48 16.60 28.82
N LEU A 1107 18.08 15.43 28.32
CA LEU A 1107 18.28 14.16 29.01
C LEU A 1107 19.76 13.81 29.18
N GLN A 1108 20.59 13.97 28.14
CA GLN A 1108 22.03 13.72 28.23
C GLN A 1108 22.69 14.60 29.29
N GLN A 1109 22.42 15.91 29.27
CA GLN A 1109 22.95 16.85 30.26
C GLN A 1109 22.49 16.51 31.67
N PHE A 1110 21.25 16.04 31.81
CA PHE A 1110 20.69 15.68 33.12
C PHE A 1110 21.29 14.39 33.69
N TYR A 1111 21.46 13.35 32.89
CA TYR A 1111 22.15 12.13 33.32
C TYR A 1111 23.62 12.40 33.66
N TYR A 1112 24.28 13.33 32.95
CA TYR A 1112 25.62 13.79 33.32
C TYR A 1112 25.65 14.48 34.69
N ALA A 1113 24.67 15.33 34.99
CA ALA A 1113 24.54 15.95 36.30
C ALA A 1113 24.40 14.90 37.42
N MET A 1114 23.53 13.90 37.24
CA MET A 1114 23.36 12.79 38.20
C MET A 1114 24.64 11.95 38.40
N TRP A 1115 25.41 11.74 37.33
CA TRP A 1115 26.71 11.07 37.41
C TRP A 1115 27.71 11.85 38.26
N LEU A 1116 27.66 13.19 38.22
CA LEU A 1116 28.45 14.07 39.08
C LEU A 1116 27.96 14.08 40.52
N TRP A 1117 26.65 14.00 40.75
CA TRP A 1117 26.04 13.94 42.09
C TRP A 1117 26.62 12.79 42.93
N LEU A 1118 26.67 11.58 42.36
CA LEU A 1118 27.24 10.39 43.01
C LEU A 1118 28.77 10.42 43.12
N GLY A 1119 29.45 11.20 42.27
CA GLY A 1119 30.91 11.31 42.23
C GLY A 1119 31.50 12.33 43.22
N ASN A 1120 30.67 13.20 43.80
CA ASN A 1120 31.11 14.26 44.71
C ASN A 1120 30.91 13.84 46.17
N ALA A 1121 32.03 13.67 46.90
CA ALA A 1121 32.02 13.24 48.29
C ALA A 1121 31.38 14.28 49.23
N ASP A 1122 31.48 15.58 48.92
CA ASP A 1122 30.98 16.66 49.77
C ASP A 1122 29.45 16.69 49.82
N LEU A 1123 28.81 16.32 48.71
CA LEU A 1123 27.36 16.13 48.63
C LEU A 1123 26.89 15.02 49.59
N SER A 1124 27.60 13.89 49.66
CA SER A 1124 27.20 12.78 50.52
C SER A 1124 27.25 13.10 52.03
N ASN A 1125 28.07 14.07 52.43
CA ASN A 1125 28.26 14.49 53.82
C ASN A 1125 27.29 15.59 54.28
N GLY A 1126 26.16 15.81 53.59
CA GLY A 1126 25.07 16.66 54.08
C GLY A 1126 25.36 18.16 54.17
N LEU A 1127 26.48 18.67 53.66
CA LEU A 1127 26.84 20.09 53.73
C LEU A 1127 26.02 20.95 52.75
N VAL A 1128 24.76 21.25 53.11
CA VAL A 1128 23.77 21.98 52.29
C VAL A 1128 24.27 23.36 51.82
N ASP A 1129 25.08 24.05 52.62
CA ASP A 1129 25.59 25.40 52.31
C ASP A 1129 26.49 25.45 51.06
N THR A 1130 27.10 24.31 50.69
CA THR A 1130 27.98 24.21 49.51
C THR A 1130 27.22 24.07 48.19
N ILE A 1131 25.93 23.73 48.22
CA ILE A 1131 25.13 23.44 47.02
C ILE A 1131 24.95 24.69 46.13
N HIS A 1132 24.90 25.89 46.75
CA HIS A 1132 24.76 27.16 46.03
C HIS A 1132 26.00 27.54 45.20
N HIS A 1133 27.16 26.98 45.53
CA HIS A 1133 28.43 27.28 44.86
C HIS A 1133 28.81 26.26 43.77
N LEU A 1134 27.95 25.26 43.52
CA LEU A 1134 28.22 24.24 42.51
C LEU A 1134 28.04 24.79 41.08
N PRO A 1135 28.85 24.32 40.10
CA PRO A 1135 28.69 24.70 38.71
C PRO A 1135 27.31 24.36 38.13
N SER A 1136 26.90 25.07 37.07
CA SER A 1136 25.59 24.87 36.41
C SER A 1136 25.35 23.45 35.88
N HIS A 1137 26.42 22.73 35.49
CA HIS A 1137 26.34 21.35 35.01
C HIS A 1137 25.95 20.32 36.09
N TYR A 1138 25.85 20.73 37.37
CA TYR A 1138 25.24 19.92 38.43
C TYR A 1138 23.71 20.01 38.46
N ASN A 1139 23.06 20.81 37.60
CA ASN A 1139 21.62 21.08 37.67
C ASN A 1139 21.17 21.40 39.12
N VAL A 1140 21.74 22.49 39.65
CA VAL A 1140 21.62 22.90 41.05
C VAL A 1140 20.14 23.04 41.48
N HIS A 1141 19.23 23.39 40.57
CA HIS A 1141 17.80 23.50 40.85
C HIS A 1141 17.19 22.17 41.30
N ARG A 1142 17.29 21.10 40.48
CA ARG A 1142 16.72 19.79 40.83
C ARG A 1142 17.48 19.11 41.96
N LEU A 1143 18.80 19.32 42.05
CA LEU A 1143 19.58 18.84 43.20
C LEU A 1143 19.07 19.44 44.52
N LYS A 1144 18.76 20.74 44.54
CA LYS A 1144 18.15 21.38 45.72
C LYS A 1144 16.81 20.78 46.10
N LEU A 1145 15.98 20.37 45.13
CA LEU A 1145 14.71 19.70 45.43
C LEU A 1145 14.93 18.37 46.17
N CYS A 1146 15.96 17.61 45.81
CA CYS A 1146 16.34 16.38 46.52
C CYS A 1146 16.92 16.63 47.93
N TYR A 1147 17.56 17.79 48.16
CA TYR A 1147 18.22 18.16 49.42
C TYR A 1147 17.38 19.00 50.37
N ALA A 1148 16.25 19.55 49.90
CA ALA A 1148 15.51 20.55 50.63
C ALA A 1148 15.12 20.04 52.04
N LYS A 1149 15.33 20.86 53.08
CA LYS A 1149 14.92 20.60 54.48
C LYS A 1149 13.38 20.67 54.63
N LYS A 1150 12.68 19.94 53.79
CA LYS A 1150 11.22 19.89 53.76
C LYS A 1150 10.73 18.71 54.59
N VAL A 1151 9.51 18.82 55.09
CA VAL A 1151 8.83 17.71 55.77
C VAL A 1151 8.68 16.59 54.75
N GLU A 1152 8.72 15.33 55.19
CA GLU A 1152 8.60 14.16 54.31
C GLU A 1152 7.35 14.16 53.43
N LEU A 1153 6.30 14.87 53.84
CA LEU A 1153 5.07 15.14 53.07
C LEU A 1153 5.31 15.90 51.76
N ASP A 1154 6.35 16.73 51.66
CA ASP A 1154 6.65 17.51 50.46
C ASP A 1154 7.54 16.75 49.45
N GLN A 1155 7.70 15.43 49.64
CA GLN A 1155 8.49 14.57 48.77
C GLN A 1155 7.67 14.12 47.56
N PRO A 1156 8.32 13.86 46.41
CA PRO A 1156 7.61 13.71 45.15
C PRO A 1156 6.69 12.48 45.09
N TRP A 1157 6.89 11.46 45.93
CA TRP A 1157 6.00 10.31 46.00
C TRP A 1157 4.61 10.60 46.61
N HIS A 1158 4.40 11.76 47.25
CA HIS A 1158 3.11 12.16 47.80
C HIS A 1158 2.25 12.97 46.82
N HIS A 1159 2.86 13.71 45.89
CA HIS A 1159 2.15 14.56 44.95
C HIS A 1159 2.65 14.33 43.52
N THR A 1160 1.78 13.88 42.62
CA THR A 1160 2.14 13.62 41.22
C THR A 1160 2.59 14.88 40.48
N GLU A 1161 2.17 16.07 40.93
CA GLU A 1161 2.61 17.37 40.40
C GLU A 1161 4.13 17.59 40.55
N ASP A 1162 4.75 16.97 41.55
CA ASP A 1162 6.18 17.11 41.82
C ASP A 1162 7.05 16.17 40.96
N TYR A 1163 6.44 15.30 40.13
CA TYR A 1163 7.19 14.45 39.20
C TYR A 1163 7.89 15.30 38.15
N TRP A 1164 9.11 14.92 37.77
CA TRP A 1164 9.86 15.54 36.68
C TRP A 1164 9.31 15.10 35.31
N MET A 1165 8.02 15.38 35.08
CA MET A 1165 7.30 15.05 33.86
C MET A 1165 7.86 15.78 32.63
N ASP A 1166 8.58 16.88 32.84
CA ASP A 1166 9.32 17.60 31.79
C ASP A 1166 10.50 16.81 31.21
N LEU A 1167 10.92 15.73 31.88
CA LEU A 1167 11.93 14.79 31.37
C LEU A 1167 11.34 13.54 30.74
N VAL A 1168 10.03 13.35 30.84
CA VAL A 1168 9.32 12.23 30.23
C VAL A 1168 8.72 12.73 28.92
N ASP A 1169 8.96 12.01 27.83
CA ASP A 1169 8.38 12.35 26.53
C ASP A 1169 6.88 11.99 26.51
N THR A 1170 6.08 12.86 27.15
CA THR A 1170 4.63 12.69 27.29
C THR A 1170 3.88 12.80 25.97
N GLU A 1171 4.43 13.56 25.02
CA GLU A 1171 3.87 13.67 23.67
C GLU A 1171 4.06 12.37 22.90
N GLN A 1172 5.25 11.76 22.93
CA GLN A 1172 5.46 10.45 22.33
C GLN A 1172 4.58 9.36 22.98
N LEU A 1173 4.42 9.38 24.31
CA LEU A 1173 3.55 8.43 25.01
C LEU A 1173 2.07 8.59 24.64
N GLU A 1174 1.60 9.83 24.48
CA GLU A 1174 0.24 10.13 24.01
C GLU A 1174 0.06 9.71 22.55
N GLN A 1175 1.04 9.98 21.67
CA GLN A 1175 1.01 9.52 20.29
C GLN A 1175 1.05 7.99 20.20
N ASP A 1176 1.84 7.31 21.00
CA ASP A 1176 1.89 5.85 21.07
C ASP A 1176 0.55 5.27 21.52
N PHE A 1177 -0.15 5.95 22.44
CA PHE A 1177 -1.51 5.59 22.83
C PHE A 1177 -2.48 5.85 21.67
N LEU A 1178 -2.48 7.06 21.08
CA LEU A 1178 -3.33 7.44 19.93
C LEU A 1178 -3.16 6.51 18.72
N ASN A 1179 -1.95 6.03 18.49
CA ASN A 1179 -1.59 5.12 17.41
C ASN A 1179 -1.70 3.64 17.81
N PHE A 1180 -2.05 3.34 19.06
CA PHE A 1180 -2.20 1.96 19.53
C PHE A 1180 -3.16 1.20 18.58
N PRO A 1181 -2.76 0.03 18.08
CA PRO A 1181 -3.63 -0.77 17.23
C PRO A 1181 -4.69 -1.42 18.12
N TRP A 1182 -5.94 -0.95 18.06
CA TRP A 1182 -7.06 -1.54 18.80
C TRP A 1182 -8.12 -2.09 17.83
N GLU A 1183 -8.84 -3.11 18.28
CA GLU A 1183 -9.87 -3.78 17.50
C GLU A 1183 -11.08 -2.87 17.32
N GLY A 1184 -11.46 -2.59 16.07
CA GLY A 1184 -12.50 -1.62 15.74
C GLY A 1184 -11.98 -0.23 15.37
N SER A 1185 -10.68 0.03 15.45
CA SER A 1185 -10.07 1.31 15.01
C SER A 1185 -10.48 1.73 13.59
N GLU A 1186 -10.53 0.79 12.65
CA GLU A 1186 -11.00 0.94 11.27
C GLU A 1186 -12.46 1.45 11.13
N LYS A 1187 -13.30 1.26 12.17
CA LYS A 1187 -14.70 1.72 12.22
C LYS A 1187 -14.80 3.23 12.47
N PHE A 1188 -13.79 3.80 13.14
CA PHE A 1188 -13.85 5.13 13.74
C PHE A 1188 -12.72 6.07 13.29
N ARG A 1189 -11.52 5.55 12.94
CA ARG A 1189 -10.42 6.34 12.37
C ARG A 1189 -10.66 6.57 10.88
N THR A 1190 -10.45 7.79 10.40
CA THR A 1190 -10.41 8.09 8.96
C THR A 1190 -9.00 7.92 8.43
N ASP A 1191 -8.87 7.19 7.32
CA ASP A 1191 -7.57 6.80 6.77
C ASP A 1191 -6.87 8.05 6.22
N GLY A 1192 -5.92 8.60 7.00
CA GLY A 1192 -5.03 9.67 6.56
C GLY A 1192 -3.84 9.17 5.74
N ASP A 1193 -3.50 7.87 5.76
CA ASP A 1193 -2.16 7.40 5.36
C ASP A 1193 -2.12 6.43 4.16
N ALA A 1194 -3.18 6.30 3.35
CA ALA A 1194 -3.22 5.25 2.32
C ALA A 1194 -3.52 5.67 0.86
N VAL A 1195 -3.62 6.96 0.52
CA VAL A 1195 -3.86 7.37 -0.88
C VAL A 1195 -3.00 8.57 -1.29
N THR A 1196 -1.77 8.28 -1.75
CA THR A 1196 -1.17 9.07 -2.83
C THR A 1196 -1.90 8.71 -4.13
N ASP A 1197 -2.40 9.70 -4.86
CA ASP A 1197 -3.05 9.66 -6.19
C ASP A 1197 -4.59 9.61 -6.23
N ALA A 1198 -5.25 10.76 -6.00
CA ALA A 1198 -6.45 11.21 -6.74
C ALA A 1198 -6.77 12.69 -6.45
N PRO A 1199 -7.30 13.47 -7.42
CA PRO A 1199 -7.50 14.92 -7.26
C PRO A 1199 -8.77 15.25 -6.47
N ALA A 1200 -8.67 16.34 -5.71
CA ALA A 1200 -9.67 16.83 -4.78
C ALA A 1200 -10.97 17.27 -5.45
N ALA A 1201 -12.11 16.72 -5.01
CA ALA A 1201 -13.40 17.41 -5.00
C ALA A 1201 -14.40 16.74 -4.04
N SER A 1202 -15.11 17.59 -3.29
CA SER A 1202 -16.25 17.35 -2.39
C SER A 1202 -15.93 16.92 -0.95
N SER A 1203 -15.96 17.94 -0.10
CA SER A 1203 -15.94 17.95 1.36
C SER A 1203 -17.17 17.30 1.99
N SER A 1204 -16.98 16.37 2.94
CA SER A 1204 -17.65 16.42 4.26
C SER A 1204 -17.08 15.40 5.26
N VAL A 1205 -16.59 15.95 6.38
CA VAL A 1205 -16.55 15.43 7.76
C VAL A 1205 -15.70 14.17 8.03
N THR A 1206 -14.41 14.42 8.28
CA THR A 1206 -13.69 14.18 9.56
C THR A 1206 -12.25 14.62 9.32
N THR A 1207 -11.97 15.85 9.72
CA THR A 1207 -10.69 16.56 9.62
C THR A 1207 -9.75 16.11 10.74
N ALA A 1208 -8.50 16.59 10.71
CA ALA A 1208 -7.54 16.53 11.83
C ALA A 1208 -8.15 16.89 13.21
N ASP A 1209 -9.32 17.55 13.22
CA ASP A 1209 -10.14 17.89 14.38
C ASP A 1209 -10.48 16.72 15.31
N ASP A 1210 -10.64 15.47 14.83
CA ASP A 1210 -10.97 14.34 15.71
C ASP A 1210 -9.77 13.89 16.56
N LEU A 1211 -8.58 13.82 15.95
CA LEU A 1211 -7.33 13.56 16.69
C LEU A 1211 -6.99 14.74 17.62
N ILE A 1212 -7.30 15.96 17.20
CA ILE A 1212 -7.20 17.16 18.04
C ILE A 1212 -8.23 17.09 19.18
N SER A 1213 -9.44 16.57 18.98
CA SER A 1213 -10.46 16.41 20.03
C SER A 1213 -10.07 15.34 21.07
N LEU A 1214 -9.49 14.23 20.61
CA LEU A 1214 -8.98 13.15 21.47
C LEU A 1214 -7.72 13.59 22.22
N SER A 1215 -6.81 14.30 21.54
CA SER A 1215 -5.65 14.91 22.19
C SER A 1215 -6.05 16.02 23.16
N THR A 1216 -7.05 16.84 22.84
CA THR A 1216 -7.56 17.85 23.78
C THR A 1216 -8.28 17.22 24.96
N THR A 1217 -8.99 16.10 24.77
CA THR A 1217 -9.54 15.30 25.89
C THR A 1217 -8.40 14.78 26.77
N THR A 1218 -7.35 14.20 26.18
CA THR A 1218 -6.16 13.74 26.90
C THR A 1218 -5.46 14.89 27.64
N ARG A 1219 -5.37 16.08 27.03
CA ARG A 1219 -4.84 17.31 27.65
C ARG A 1219 -5.76 17.92 28.71
N ARG A 1220 -7.09 17.79 28.60
CA ARG A 1220 -8.03 18.17 29.67
C ARG A 1220 -7.87 17.24 30.87
N LEU A 1221 -7.70 15.95 30.62
CA LEU A 1221 -7.42 14.97 31.67
C LEU A 1221 -6.09 15.23 32.39
N ARG A 1222 -5.11 15.90 31.76
CA ARG A 1222 -3.85 16.36 32.39
C ARG A 1222 -4.02 17.43 33.46
N LEU A 1223 -5.08 18.23 33.41
CA LEU A 1223 -5.29 19.36 34.33
C LEU A 1223 -5.88 18.93 35.69
N ILE A 1224 -6.02 17.62 35.91
CA ILE A 1224 -6.66 17.02 37.09
C ILE A 1224 -5.57 16.45 38.00
N THR A 1225 -5.23 17.17 39.06
CA THR A 1225 -4.24 16.74 40.07
C THR A 1225 -4.76 16.89 41.51
N ASP A 1226 -6.06 17.11 41.69
CA ASP A 1226 -6.65 17.30 43.01
C ASP A 1226 -7.12 15.96 43.61
N GLU A 1227 -6.40 15.48 44.63
CA GLU A 1227 -6.61 14.23 45.40
C GLU A 1227 -8.00 14.11 46.05
N SER A 1228 -8.79 15.18 46.04
CA SER A 1228 -10.13 15.24 46.65
C SER A 1228 -11.26 14.60 45.84
N THR A 1229 -10.96 14.00 44.69
CA THR A 1229 -11.96 13.60 43.67
C THR A 1229 -12.36 12.12 43.68
N ILE A 1230 -11.73 11.28 44.51
CA ILE A 1230 -12.22 9.93 44.76
C ILE A 1230 -13.23 10.04 45.91
N GLU A 1231 -14.53 10.20 45.62
CA GLU A 1231 -15.51 9.70 46.57
C GLU A 1231 -15.20 8.21 46.73
N PRO A 1232 -14.83 7.72 47.93
CA PRO A 1232 -14.62 6.31 48.11
C PRO A 1232 -15.93 5.62 47.78
N LEU A 1233 -15.97 4.89 46.66
CA LEU A 1233 -16.98 3.86 46.48
C LEU A 1233 -16.99 3.06 47.79
N PRO A 1234 -18.18 2.83 48.38
CA PRO A 1234 -18.32 2.51 49.79
C PRO A 1234 -17.38 1.37 50.20
N PRO A 1235 -16.71 1.47 51.36
CA PRO A 1235 -15.78 0.43 51.81
C PRO A 1235 -16.52 -0.90 51.86
N LEU A 1236 -16.13 -1.81 50.97
CA LEU A 1236 -16.72 -3.14 50.92
C LEU A 1236 -16.19 -3.94 52.11
N VAL A 1237 -17.12 -4.27 53.01
CA VAL A 1237 -16.95 -5.36 53.97
C VAL A 1237 -16.68 -6.62 53.16
N ILE A 1238 -15.41 -7.00 53.04
CA ILE A 1238 -15.00 -8.33 52.61
C ILE A 1238 -15.55 -9.28 53.66
N ASN A 1239 -16.74 -9.83 53.41
CA ASN A 1239 -17.23 -10.96 54.18
C ASN A 1239 -16.23 -12.09 53.93
N THR A 1240 -15.37 -12.31 54.93
CA THR A 1240 -14.56 -13.52 54.99
C THR A 1240 -15.48 -14.71 54.76
N PRO A 1241 -15.14 -15.66 53.87
CA PRO A 1241 -15.95 -16.85 53.72
C PRO A 1241 -15.97 -17.53 55.09
N SER A 1242 -17.13 -17.49 55.75
CA SER A 1242 -17.34 -18.18 57.00
C SER A 1242 -17.00 -19.64 56.76
N THR A 1243 -15.94 -20.11 57.40
CA THR A 1243 -15.58 -21.51 57.54
C THR A 1243 -16.64 -22.21 58.39
N SER A 1244 -17.84 -22.36 57.82
CA SER A 1244 -18.82 -23.32 58.27
C SER A 1244 -19.26 -24.12 57.05
N THR A 1245 -18.55 -25.22 56.87
CA THR A 1245 -18.99 -26.37 56.10
C THR A 1245 -20.41 -26.76 56.54
N SER A 1246 -21.41 -26.47 55.71
CA SER A 1246 -22.66 -27.23 55.71
C SER A 1246 -22.95 -27.71 54.29
N THR A 1247 -22.38 -28.89 54.00
CA THR A 1247 -22.57 -29.72 52.81
C THR A 1247 -23.99 -30.30 52.69
N SER A 1248 -25.05 -29.49 52.87
CA SER A 1248 -26.43 -30.01 52.88
C SER A 1248 -27.42 -29.38 51.89
N SER A 1249 -27.11 -28.27 51.21
CA SER A 1249 -28.12 -27.60 50.35
C SER A 1249 -28.02 -27.88 48.85
N ILE A 1250 -26.95 -28.55 48.36
CA ILE A 1250 -26.75 -28.85 46.92
C ILE A 1250 -27.12 -30.31 46.56
N LYS A 1251 -27.65 -31.11 47.49
CA LYS A 1251 -28.13 -32.48 47.20
C LYS A 1251 -29.62 -32.59 46.83
N LYS A 1252 -30.38 -31.49 46.77
CA LYS A 1252 -31.83 -31.52 46.48
C LYS A 1252 -32.27 -30.98 45.11
N LYS A 1253 -31.34 -30.58 44.24
CA LYS A 1253 -31.66 -30.04 42.89
C LYS A 1253 -31.05 -30.81 41.72
N MET A 1254 -30.51 -32.01 41.97
CA MET A 1254 -30.20 -32.99 40.92
C MET A 1254 -31.01 -34.25 41.19
N GLY A 1255 -32.24 -34.28 40.66
CA GLY A 1255 -33.00 -35.51 40.53
C GLY A 1255 -32.42 -36.35 39.40
N LEU A 1256 -31.46 -37.20 39.71
CA LEU A 1256 -30.99 -38.30 38.86
C LEU A 1256 -31.03 -39.57 39.70
N LYS A 1257 -31.75 -40.58 39.21
CA LYS A 1257 -31.66 -41.96 39.67
C LYS A 1257 -30.34 -42.57 39.20
#